data_AF-A0AAF1ABH9-F1
#
_entry.id   AF-A0AAF1ABH9-F1
#
_cell.length_a   1.000
_cell.length_b   1.000
_cell.length_c   1.000
_cell.angle_alpha   90.00
_cell.angle_beta   90.00
_cell.angle_gamma   90.00
#
_symmetry.space_group_name_H-M   'P 1'
#
loop_
_entity.id
_entity.type
_entity.pdbx_description
1 polymer ?
#
loop_
_entity_poly.entity_id
_entity_poly.type
_entity_poly.pdbx_seq_one_letter_code
_entity_poly.pdbx_strand_id
1 'polypeptide(L)'
;MPSTSQALTVLVAPHARTEEIFAVLADYSAVGLLAAFTWVDAADIGGASTPASVLRDGRAESAVLQQLLTAKRYQRIRVVVLVPADAPSTERVPLVAEQTVEQIVRSSSMGARISLLRVLLTRGDDAAAEPYSTMVLEGWHNLLVAPEDSAGPGLGAMPSGPITDPLEFAQRTAPVIAGIAGLWAELEQTPFDTLEILPGQTVRAVRAFYRRLDSSEVEERLRAQLFDPAGRLPLPRGGEVPVVYVEDVAAATQTMARGLWTKHRDLLRGPRLSVSASGAQAISIWAALKMFLKFMGAALRQAPGAWWSAVTGSVSSVLASTVQGTVFGGRDSAFAVVTNTEVANWQHLGASADTLNTALGGAPPQHLAQRDLSALWMDFIAGALTLADGGRRAAGLDPVPVGSGVGVLAVASDVVPSAAESFSSIPTSLSAVIGVSSVEPVDVLGVAGLRERLQRAYSDPAAGVEARTAGTDLEGWQRLVSKSYAWQVGSILADFLHRARGEVARLVGEIQQATNRVSADERLQARQRAIGVILKTFFWALVLILVVLAGSAAAGWVRWPFALWTGGVMLGLYILASLALFLFSQRDLFAETHLRQSQLGELETMQANLRTALQDVSRLSTAYGQLLSWCRVLGAVLRAPFGPAPAARPSPGQLFDGLPRSTRLGVADPDALQAGDAAHAIQRRLYALGWLTQPWRDMISEVAARLREEPEMLFRMPGIGTQSGLDQWSSAVASGQVQPTGADALWGRVEQMFAEGDGEVADALTGTVLIPGEDRQVPARQFGAGITEQGDGRAAPFDASLFTHAAMTAGRSSVTVDETTVERAGLGYRAAVVQASDGLPPYDFALFAPRFDVAAAGEEDATSLGGRERRDVPPRQDMVF
;
A
#
# COMPACT_ATOMS: atom_id res chain seq x y z
N MET A 1 -0.63 1.86 -26.84
CA MET A 1 -2.09 1.67 -26.81
C MET A 1 -2.50 1.08 -28.14
N PRO A 2 -3.10 -0.11 -28.18
CA PRO A 2 -3.64 -0.63 -29.44
C PRO A 2 -4.83 0.24 -29.82
N SER A 3 -4.84 0.73 -31.07
CA SER A 3 -5.91 1.55 -31.60
C SER A 3 -7.17 0.70 -31.75
N THR A 4 -8.17 0.88 -30.88
CA THR A 4 -9.52 0.34 -31.07
C THR A 4 -10.04 0.79 -32.43
N SER A 5 -10.39 -0.16 -33.29
CA SER A 5 -10.86 0.07 -34.65
C SER A 5 -12.28 0.65 -34.58
N GLN A 6 -12.43 1.97 -34.68
CA GLN A 6 -13.77 2.56 -34.57
C GLN A 6 -14.66 2.18 -35.76
N ALA A 7 -15.61 1.25 -35.54
CA ALA A 7 -16.72 0.92 -36.43
C ALA A 7 -18.01 1.63 -35.99
N LEU A 8 -18.84 2.04 -36.95
CA LEU A 8 -20.18 2.57 -36.70
C LEU A 8 -21.23 1.67 -37.36
N THR A 9 -22.24 1.26 -36.61
CA THR A 9 -23.40 0.53 -37.15
C THR A 9 -24.63 1.43 -37.14
N VAL A 10 -25.27 1.56 -38.31
CA VAL A 10 -26.51 2.31 -38.53
C VAL A 10 -27.61 1.30 -38.87
N LEU A 11 -28.58 1.15 -37.97
CA LEU A 11 -29.77 0.33 -38.16
C LEU A 11 -30.91 1.20 -38.69
N VAL A 12 -31.51 0.77 -39.80
CA VAL A 12 -32.66 1.41 -40.43
C VAL A 12 -33.84 0.44 -40.35
N ALA A 13 -34.95 0.86 -39.74
CA ALA A 13 -36.07 -0.03 -39.50
C ALA A 13 -37.43 0.70 -39.53
N PRO A 14 -38.52 0.01 -39.87
CA PRO A 14 -39.87 0.59 -39.83
C PRO A 14 -40.44 0.53 -38.40
N HIS A 15 -40.76 1.70 -37.81
CA HIS A 15 -41.22 1.83 -36.42
C HIS A 15 -42.21 0.74 -35.96
N ALA A 16 -43.32 0.62 -36.70
CA ALA A 16 -44.52 -0.14 -36.29
C ALA A 16 -44.29 -1.65 -36.12
N ARG A 17 -43.16 -2.20 -36.61
CA ARG A 17 -42.88 -3.64 -36.60
C ARG A 17 -41.58 -4.01 -35.89
N THR A 18 -40.78 -3.02 -35.47
CA THR A 18 -39.47 -3.25 -34.86
C THR A 18 -39.28 -2.57 -33.50
N GLU A 19 -40.35 -2.04 -32.91
CA GLU A 19 -40.31 -1.41 -31.57
C GLU A 19 -39.76 -2.36 -30.50
N GLU A 20 -40.28 -3.60 -30.44
CA GLU A 20 -39.77 -4.60 -29.48
C GLU A 20 -38.32 -5.01 -29.75
N ILE A 21 -37.88 -5.02 -31.02
CA ILE A 21 -36.48 -5.28 -31.36
C ILE A 21 -35.60 -4.15 -30.83
N PHE A 22 -36.03 -2.90 -30.98
CA PHE A 22 -35.33 -1.75 -30.43
C PHE A 22 -35.28 -1.81 -28.90
N ALA A 23 -36.39 -2.16 -28.24
CA ALA A 23 -36.45 -2.32 -26.78
C ALA A 23 -35.48 -3.40 -26.26
N VAL A 24 -35.47 -4.60 -26.88
CA VAL A 24 -34.53 -5.67 -26.49
C VAL A 24 -33.07 -5.27 -26.71
N LEU A 25 -32.76 -4.58 -27.83
CA LEU A 25 -31.41 -4.07 -28.05
C LEU A 25 -31.03 -2.95 -27.05
N ALA A 26 -32.00 -2.15 -26.60
CA ALA A 26 -31.80 -1.17 -25.54
C ALA A 26 -31.50 -1.84 -24.20
N ASP A 27 -32.22 -2.91 -23.84
CA ASP A 27 -31.95 -3.69 -22.63
C ASP A 27 -30.55 -4.32 -22.68
N TYR A 28 -30.17 -4.91 -23.81
CA TYR A 28 -28.81 -5.44 -24.00
C TYR A 28 -27.75 -4.35 -23.91
N SER A 29 -28.03 -3.14 -24.40
CA SER A 29 -27.15 -1.99 -24.25
C SER A 29 -27.06 -1.54 -22.78
N ALA A 30 -28.16 -1.57 -22.02
CA ALA A 30 -28.21 -1.17 -20.61
C ALA A 30 -27.33 -2.03 -19.72
N VAL A 31 -27.22 -3.33 -20.01
CA VAL A 31 -26.33 -4.28 -19.30
C VAL A 31 -24.94 -4.39 -19.92
N GLY A 32 -24.61 -3.57 -20.92
CA GLY A 32 -23.29 -3.50 -21.54
C GLY A 32 -22.95 -4.68 -22.46
N LEU A 33 -23.95 -5.39 -23.00
CA LEU A 33 -23.72 -6.44 -24.00
C LEU A 33 -23.48 -5.90 -25.40
N LEU A 34 -24.01 -4.71 -25.72
CA LEU A 34 -23.85 -4.08 -27.04
C LEU A 34 -22.97 -2.83 -26.98
N ALA A 35 -22.15 -2.65 -28.01
CA ALA A 35 -21.52 -1.39 -28.33
C ALA A 35 -22.56 -0.35 -28.76
N ALA A 36 -22.21 0.94 -28.64
CA ALA A 36 -23.10 2.01 -29.07
C ALA A 36 -23.38 1.94 -30.57
N PHE A 37 -24.65 2.12 -30.95
CA PHE A 37 -25.09 2.10 -32.35
C PHE A 37 -26.12 3.18 -32.64
N THR A 38 -26.35 3.43 -33.93
CA THR A 38 -27.30 4.44 -34.39
C THR A 38 -28.54 3.78 -34.94
N TRP A 39 -29.71 4.19 -34.46
CA TRP A 39 -31.02 3.79 -34.95
C TRP A 39 -31.65 4.91 -35.78
N VAL A 40 -32.20 4.58 -36.94
CA VAL A 40 -32.88 5.51 -37.85
C VAL A 40 -34.25 4.94 -38.19
N ASP A 41 -35.28 5.71 -37.88
CA ASP A 41 -36.64 5.35 -38.24
C ASP A 41 -36.86 5.59 -39.75
N ALA A 42 -37.41 4.59 -40.44
CA ALA A 42 -37.67 4.68 -41.87
C ALA A 42 -38.61 5.85 -42.22
N ALA A 43 -39.55 6.21 -41.33
CA ALA A 43 -40.51 7.29 -41.54
C ALA A 43 -39.87 8.69 -41.50
N ASP A 44 -38.74 8.84 -40.81
CA ASP A 44 -38.08 10.13 -40.56
C ASP A 44 -36.99 10.46 -41.61
N ILE A 45 -36.77 9.57 -42.58
CA ILE A 45 -35.74 9.74 -43.60
C ILE A 45 -36.18 10.78 -44.63
N GLY A 46 -35.54 11.95 -44.60
CA GLY A 46 -35.86 13.09 -45.46
C GLY A 46 -34.66 13.80 -46.10
N GLY A 47 -33.43 13.30 -45.91
CA GLY A 47 -32.21 13.84 -46.53
C GLY A 47 -31.09 14.18 -45.53
N ALA A 48 -30.35 15.28 -45.77
CA ALA A 48 -29.15 15.65 -44.98
C ALA A 48 -29.39 15.78 -43.46
N SER A 49 -30.60 16.20 -43.06
CA SER A 49 -31.01 16.36 -41.66
C SER A 49 -31.77 15.14 -41.11
N THR A 50 -31.54 13.94 -41.66
CA THR A 50 -32.20 12.71 -41.20
C THR A 50 -31.97 12.52 -39.68
N PRO A 51 -33.05 12.53 -38.88
CA PRO A 51 -32.99 12.25 -37.44
C PRO A 51 -32.48 10.84 -37.19
N ALA A 52 -31.72 10.69 -36.10
CA ALA A 52 -31.20 9.41 -35.66
C ALA A 52 -31.18 9.37 -34.13
N SER A 53 -31.22 8.17 -33.56
CA SER A 53 -31.07 7.94 -32.12
C SER A 53 -29.81 7.14 -31.88
N VAL A 54 -28.85 7.69 -31.13
CA VAL A 54 -27.67 6.93 -30.70
C VAL A 54 -28.03 6.19 -29.42
N LEU A 55 -28.03 4.86 -29.48
CA LEU A 55 -28.28 4.03 -28.32
C LEU A 55 -26.96 3.70 -27.61
N ARG A 56 -26.87 4.03 -26.32
CA ARG A 56 -25.70 3.79 -25.47
C ARG A 56 -26.17 3.60 -24.03
N ASP A 57 -25.65 2.58 -23.35
CA ASP A 57 -25.95 2.27 -21.95
C ASP A 57 -27.47 2.23 -21.67
N GLY A 58 -28.24 1.71 -22.64
CA GLY A 58 -29.70 1.63 -22.59
C GLY A 58 -30.47 2.94 -22.80
N ARG A 59 -29.77 4.03 -23.15
CA ARG A 59 -30.38 5.35 -23.39
C ARG A 59 -30.23 5.76 -24.85
N ALA A 60 -31.33 6.24 -25.42
CA ALA A 60 -31.38 6.77 -26.77
C ALA A 60 -31.17 8.29 -26.75
N GLU A 61 -30.08 8.76 -27.33
CA GLU A 61 -29.78 10.19 -27.49
C GLU A 61 -30.12 10.65 -28.91
N SER A 62 -30.90 11.73 -29.01
CA SER A 62 -31.24 12.31 -30.32
C SER A 62 -30.01 12.89 -31.02
N ALA A 63 -29.86 12.59 -32.30
CA ALA A 63 -28.75 13.01 -33.15
C ALA A 63 -29.21 13.20 -34.60
N VAL A 64 -28.31 13.70 -35.45
CA VAL A 64 -28.50 13.79 -36.91
C VAL A 64 -27.46 12.91 -37.59
N LEU A 65 -27.90 12.02 -38.49
CA LEU A 65 -27.04 10.99 -39.09
C LEU A 65 -25.78 11.57 -39.75
N GLN A 66 -25.92 12.64 -40.54
CA GLN A 66 -24.78 13.28 -41.21
C GLN A 66 -23.77 13.88 -40.22
N GLN A 67 -24.25 14.44 -39.10
CA GLN A 67 -23.38 14.99 -38.06
C GLN A 67 -22.60 13.87 -37.36
N LEU A 68 -23.23 12.74 -37.07
CA LEU A 68 -22.55 11.58 -36.47
C LEU A 68 -21.44 11.03 -37.36
N LEU A 69 -21.70 10.93 -38.66
CA LEU A 69 -20.76 10.43 -39.67
C LEU A 69 -19.56 11.35 -39.88
N THR A 70 -19.75 12.66 -39.70
CA THR A 70 -18.69 13.68 -39.90
C THR A 70 -17.96 14.06 -38.61
N ALA A 71 -18.56 13.82 -37.44
CA ALA A 71 -17.97 14.19 -36.14
C ALA A 71 -16.73 13.36 -35.76
N LYS A 72 -16.63 12.11 -36.25
CA LYS A 72 -15.51 11.21 -35.97
C LYS A 72 -15.08 10.47 -37.23
N ARG A 73 -13.81 10.06 -37.27
CA ARG A 73 -13.29 9.24 -38.38
C ARG A 73 -13.46 7.76 -38.06
N TYR A 74 -14.43 7.13 -38.70
CA TYR A 74 -14.63 5.68 -38.62
C TYR A 74 -13.76 4.96 -39.65
N GLN A 75 -13.27 3.78 -39.30
CA GLN A 75 -12.59 2.88 -40.23
C GLN A 75 -13.61 2.08 -41.06
N ARG A 76 -14.78 1.84 -40.47
CA ARG A 76 -15.84 1.02 -41.04
C ARG A 76 -17.22 1.56 -40.66
N ILE A 77 -18.15 1.49 -41.60
CA ILE A 77 -19.56 1.83 -41.39
C ILE A 77 -20.42 0.68 -41.92
N ARG A 78 -21.36 0.19 -41.10
CA ARG A 78 -22.34 -0.83 -41.47
C ARG A 78 -23.71 -0.19 -41.58
N VAL A 79 -24.35 -0.34 -42.72
CA VAL A 79 -25.76 0.05 -42.92
C VAL A 79 -26.58 -1.22 -42.90
N VAL A 80 -27.46 -1.35 -41.91
CA VAL A 80 -28.25 -2.55 -41.65
C VAL A 80 -29.72 -2.20 -41.77
N VAL A 81 -30.38 -2.69 -42.81
CA VAL A 81 -31.81 -2.46 -43.03
C VAL A 81 -32.58 -3.67 -42.50
N LEU A 82 -33.49 -3.44 -41.55
CA LEU A 82 -34.38 -4.47 -41.03
C LEU A 82 -35.66 -4.51 -41.88
N VAL A 83 -35.93 -5.67 -42.48
CA VAL A 83 -37.06 -5.87 -43.40
C VAL A 83 -37.95 -6.98 -42.84
N PRO A 84 -39.09 -6.63 -42.21
CA PRO A 84 -40.10 -7.62 -41.83
C PRO A 84 -40.71 -8.27 -43.09
N ALA A 85 -40.30 -9.50 -43.38
CA ALA A 85 -40.62 -10.19 -44.64
C ALA A 85 -42.11 -10.53 -44.72
N ASP A 86 -42.73 -10.85 -43.59
CA ASP A 86 -44.16 -11.23 -43.52
C ASP A 86 -45.09 -9.99 -43.51
N ALA A 87 -44.55 -8.77 -43.37
CA ALA A 87 -45.35 -7.55 -43.34
C ALA A 87 -45.70 -7.09 -44.77
N PRO A 88 -46.83 -6.39 -44.99
CA PRO A 88 -47.16 -5.75 -46.25
C PRO A 88 -46.07 -4.77 -46.70
N SER A 89 -45.90 -4.58 -48.02
CA SER A 89 -44.86 -3.72 -48.59
C SER A 89 -44.92 -2.25 -48.10
N THR A 90 -46.10 -1.75 -47.76
CA THR A 90 -46.32 -0.40 -47.21
C THR A 90 -45.82 -0.21 -45.80
N GLU A 91 -45.60 -1.29 -45.05
CA GLU A 91 -45.11 -1.27 -43.66
C GLU A 91 -43.61 -1.59 -43.56
N ARG A 92 -42.95 -1.86 -44.70
CA ARG A 92 -41.51 -2.10 -44.78
C ARG A 92 -40.76 -0.79 -45.00
N VAL A 93 -39.43 -0.83 -44.85
CA VAL A 93 -38.57 0.30 -45.22
C VAL A 93 -38.73 0.57 -46.73
N PRO A 94 -39.10 1.78 -47.16
CA PRO A 94 -39.17 2.12 -48.57
C PRO A 94 -37.79 2.10 -49.22
N LEU A 95 -37.67 1.58 -50.45
CA LEU A 95 -36.40 1.55 -51.19
C LEU A 95 -35.74 2.95 -51.31
N VAL A 96 -36.56 3.99 -51.46
CA VAL A 96 -36.08 5.39 -51.52
C VAL A 96 -35.39 5.80 -50.22
N ALA A 97 -35.91 5.37 -49.07
CA ALA A 97 -35.32 5.65 -47.76
C ALA A 97 -33.95 4.95 -47.62
N GLU A 98 -33.85 3.70 -48.05
CA GLU A 98 -32.58 2.94 -48.02
C GLU A 98 -31.51 3.57 -48.90
N GLN A 99 -31.87 3.92 -50.15
CA GLN A 99 -30.98 4.63 -51.08
C GLN A 99 -30.54 5.98 -50.53
N THR A 100 -31.44 6.70 -49.84
CA THR A 100 -31.14 7.98 -49.20
C THR A 100 -30.12 7.80 -48.08
N VAL A 101 -30.30 6.81 -47.19
CA VAL A 101 -29.34 6.51 -46.12
C VAL A 101 -28.00 6.07 -46.69
N GLU A 102 -27.99 5.18 -47.68
CA GLU A 102 -26.77 4.75 -48.38
C GLU A 102 -26.03 5.95 -48.96
N GLN A 103 -26.73 6.86 -49.65
CA GLN A 103 -26.14 8.06 -50.23
C GLN A 103 -25.56 8.98 -49.15
N ILE A 104 -26.26 9.21 -48.04
CA ILE A 104 -25.78 10.01 -46.91
C ILE A 104 -24.50 9.41 -46.33
N VAL A 105 -24.47 8.09 -46.14
CA VAL A 105 -23.30 7.37 -45.62
C VAL A 105 -22.13 7.47 -46.59
N ARG A 106 -22.33 7.18 -47.88
CA ARG A 106 -21.28 7.26 -48.91
C ARG A 106 -20.73 8.67 -49.10
N SER A 107 -21.59 9.70 -49.08
CA SER A 107 -21.17 11.09 -49.25
C SER A 107 -20.45 11.66 -48.04
N SER A 108 -20.69 11.09 -46.85
CA SER A 108 -20.17 11.61 -45.57
C SER A 108 -19.03 10.75 -44.99
N SER A 109 -18.84 9.52 -45.50
CA SER A 109 -17.79 8.61 -45.06
C SER A 109 -16.42 9.08 -45.54
N MET A 110 -15.56 9.53 -44.62
CA MET A 110 -14.20 10.00 -44.88
C MET A 110 -13.21 8.85 -45.19
N GLY A 111 -13.52 8.01 -46.17
CA GLY A 111 -12.72 6.85 -46.60
C GLY A 111 -12.95 5.57 -45.79
N ALA A 112 -14.04 5.48 -45.02
CA ALA A 112 -14.43 4.28 -44.29
C ALA A 112 -14.88 3.17 -45.26
N ARG A 113 -14.64 1.89 -44.91
CA ARG A 113 -15.23 0.76 -45.63
C ARG A 113 -16.72 0.66 -45.28
N ILE A 114 -17.57 0.50 -46.29
CA ILE A 114 -19.02 0.43 -46.12
C ILE A 114 -19.50 -0.99 -46.39
N SER A 115 -20.17 -1.60 -45.42
CA SER A 115 -20.89 -2.87 -45.58
C SER A 115 -22.40 -2.61 -45.59
N LEU A 116 -23.09 -3.20 -46.58
CA LEU A 116 -24.52 -3.04 -46.78
C LEU A 116 -25.22 -4.37 -46.49
N LEU A 117 -26.00 -4.39 -45.40
CA LEU A 117 -26.71 -5.58 -44.92
C LEU A 117 -28.22 -5.34 -44.99
N ARG A 118 -28.92 -6.25 -45.66
CA ARG A 118 -30.38 -6.28 -45.71
C ARG A 118 -30.87 -7.52 -44.97
N VAL A 119 -31.46 -7.33 -43.81
CA VAL A 119 -31.84 -8.41 -42.89
C VAL A 119 -33.34 -8.68 -43.02
N LEU A 120 -33.69 -9.81 -43.63
CA LEU A 120 -35.05 -10.29 -43.79
C LEU A 120 -35.46 -11.03 -42.50
N LEU A 121 -36.51 -10.53 -41.86
CA LEU A 121 -37.02 -11.06 -40.60
C LEU A 121 -38.35 -11.79 -40.88
N THR A 122 -38.44 -13.06 -40.52
CA THR A 122 -39.66 -13.86 -40.67
C THR A 122 -40.04 -14.52 -39.35
N ARG A 123 -41.33 -14.55 -39.06
CA ARG A 123 -41.93 -15.18 -37.88
C ARG A 123 -42.08 -16.70 -38.02
N GLY A 124 -41.65 -17.26 -39.16
CA GLY A 124 -41.82 -18.67 -39.47
C GLY A 124 -43.26 -19.05 -39.80
N ASP A 125 -44.13 -18.06 -40.05
CA ASP A 125 -45.49 -18.30 -40.50
C ASP A 125 -45.50 -18.54 -42.02
N ASP A 126 -46.40 -19.40 -42.43
CA ASP A 126 -46.61 -19.81 -43.80
C ASP A 126 -47.41 -18.74 -44.59
N ALA A 127 -47.70 -17.57 -44.02
CA ALA A 127 -48.48 -16.53 -44.69
C ALA A 127 -47.70 -15.95 -45.88
N ALA A 128 -48.28 -16.07 -47.08
CA ALA A 128 -47.65 -15.65 -48.33
C ALA A 128 -47.23 -14.17 -48.29
N ALA A 129 -45.93 -13.91 -48.39
CA ALA A 129 -45.44 -12.58 -48.73
C ALA A 129 -45.78 -12.30 -50.21
N GLU A 130 -46.37 -11.13 -50.49
CA GLU A 130 -46.65 -10.73 -51.89
C GLU A 130 -45.37 -10.72 -52.76
N PRO A 131 -45.48 -11.07 -54.06
CA PRO A 131 -44.36 -11.19 -55.00
C PRO A 131 -43.66 -9.84 -55.29
N TYR A 132 -42.39 -9.69 -55.70
CA TYR A 132 -41.17 -10.53 -55.75
C TYR A 132 -39.89 -9.68 -56.05
N SER A 133 -39.93 -8.34 -56.25
CA SER A 133 -38.76 -7.59 -56.79
C SER A 133 -38.02 -6.64 -55.83
N THR A 134 -38.61 -6.28 -54.69
CA THR A 134 -38.04 -5.30 -53.76
C THR A 134 -37.53 -5.90 -52.44
N MET A 135 -37.78 -7.19 -52.21
CA MET A 135 -37.35 -7.87 -50.98
C MET A 135 -35.87 -8.26 -51.05
N VAL A 136 -35.39 -8.67 -52.23
CA VAL A 136 -33.99 -9.06 -52.48
C VAL A 136 -33.35 -8.06 -53.43
N LEU A 137 -32.33 -7.36 -52.98
CA LEU A 137 -31.67 -6.30 -53.74
C LEU A 137 -30.28 -6.75 -54.20
N GLU A 138 -29.94 -6.43 -55.44
CA GLU A 138 -28.57 -6.58 -55.93
C GLU A 138 -27.67 -5.53 -55.28
N GLY A 139 -26.40 -5.87 -55.01
CA GLY A 139 -25.45 -4.96 -54.36
C GLY A 139 -25.58 -4.88 -52.83
N TRP A 140 -26.40 -5.75 -52.23
CA TRP A 140 -26.58 -5.88 -50.77
C TRP A 140 -26.32 -7.33 -50.33
N HIS A 141 -25.83 -7.52 -49.11
CA HIS A 141 -25.94 -8.83 -48.46
C HIS A 141 -27.39 -9.05 -48.02
N ASN A 142 -28.17 -9.84 -48.76
CA ASN A 142 -29.52 -10.23 -48.35
C ASN A 142 -29.43 -11.43 -47.41
N LEU A 143 -29.77 -11.20 -46.13
CA LEU A 143 -29.60 -12.15 -45.04
C LEU A 143 -30.98 -12.50 -44.47
N LEU A 144 -31.40 -13.75 -44.62
CA LEU A 144 -32.63 -14.26 -44.03
C LEU A 144 -32.32 -14.84 -42.65
N VAL A 145 -32.86 -14.24 -41.59
CA VAL A 145 -32.73 -14.79 -40.24
C VAL A 145 -33.52 -16.10 -40.18
N ALA A 146 -32.83 -17.20 -39.88
CA ALA A 146 -33.46 -18.50 -39.77
C ALA A 146 -34.41 -18.52 -38.54
N PRO A 147 -35.70 -18.91 -38.68
CA PRO A 147 -36.67 -18.97 -37.59
C PRO A 147 -36.46 -20.23 -36.72
N GLU A 148 -35.23 -20.46 -36.27
CA GLU A 148 -34.82 -21.62 -35.49
C GLU A 148 -34.06 -21.21 -34.23
N ASP A 149 -34.01 -22.09 -33.24
CA ASP A 149 -33.17 -21.92 -32.06
C ASP A 149 -32.30 -23.15 -31.83
N SER A 150 -31.06 -22.94 -31.40
CA SER A 150 -30.11 -24.00 -31.10
C SER A 150 -29.21 -23.61 -29.94
N ALA A 151 -28.87 -24.59 -29.11
CA ALA A 151 -27.99 -24.41 -27.97
C ALA A 151 -26.50 -24.25 -28.35
N GLY A 152 -26.13 -24.47 -29.62
CA GLY A 152 -24.76 -24.30 -30.11
C GLY A 152 -24.62 -24.61 -31.61
N PRO A 153 -23.54 -24.14 -32.25
CA PRO A 153 -23.36 -24.19 -33.70
C PRO A 153 -23.26 -25.61 -34.30
N GLY A 154 -22.79 -26.58 -33.52
CA GLY A 154 -22.74 -28.00 -33.91
C GLY A 154 -23.95 -28.82 -33.46
N LEU A 155 -24.93 -28.20 -32.78
CA LEU A 155 -26.13 -28.87 -32.28
C LEU A 155 -27.30 -28.64 -33.24
N GLY A 156 -28.15 -29.65 -33.39
CA GLY A 156 -29.30 -29.59 -34.28
C GLY A 156 -30.23 -28.41 -33.97
N ALA A 157 -30.70 -27.75 -35.02
CA ALA A 157 -31.69 -26.69 -34.94
C ALA A 157 -33.04 -27.23 -34.48
N MET A 158 -33.75 -26.47 -33.64
CA MET A 158 -35.16 -26.69 -33.38
C MET A 158 -35.96 -25.62 -34.13
N PRO A 159 -36.87 -26.00 -35.04
CA PRO A 159 -37.72 -25.02 -35.71
C PRO A 159 -38.59 -24.32 -34.67
N SER A 160 -38.66 -23.00 -34.77
CA SER A 160 -39.65 -22.23 -34.03
C SER A 160 -40.95 -22.34 -34.81
N GLY A 161 -42.05 -22.77 -34.17
CA GLY A 161 -43.37 -22.61 -34.78
C GLY A 161 -43.68 -21.13 -35.04
N PRO A 162 -44.81 -20.81 -35.72
CA PRO A 162 -45.18 -19.42 -36.01
C PRO A 162 -45.20 -18.56 -34.75
N ILE A 163 -44.32 -17.55 -34.69
CA ILE A 163 -44.18 -16.68 -33.52
C ILE A 163 -45.14 -15.50 -33.67
N THR A 164 -46.17 -15.47 -32.83
CA THR A 164 -47.20 -14.41 -32.87
C THR A 164 -46.89 -13.25 -31.93
N ASP A 165 -46.21 -13.51 -30.81
CA ASP A 165 -45.80 -12.51 -29.84
C ASP A 165 -44.62 -11.66 -30.38
N PRO A 166 -44.79 -10.33 -30.52
CA PRO A 166 -43.71 -9.44 -30.96
C PRO A 166 -42.48 -9.45 -30.05
N LEU A 167 -42.66 -9.64 -28.73
CA LEU A 167 -41.54 -9.66 -27.79
C LEU A 167 -40.73 -10.95 -27.91
N GLU A 168 -41.38 -12.13 -27.92
CA GLU A 168 -40.69 -13.40 -28.18
C GLU A 168 -39.92 -13.38 -29.51
N PHE A 169 -40.52 -12.79 -30.55
CA PHE A 169 -39.87 -12.62 -31.85
C PHE A 169 -38.61 -11.74 -31.76
N ALA A 170 -38.70 -10.62 -31.04
CA ALA A 170 -37.59 -9.72 -30.80
C ALA A 170 -36.46 -10.38 -30.00
N GLN A 171 -36.78 -11.12 -28.93
CA GLN A 171 -35.82 -11.84 -28.10
C GLN A 171 -34.99 -12.86 -28.90
N ARG A 172 -35.60 -13.54 -29.88
CA ARG A 172 -34.89 -14.50 -30.75
C ARG A 172 -34.05 -13.82 -31.83
N THR A 173 -34.54 -12.72 -32.38
CA THR A 173 -33.98 -12.10 -33.59
C THR A 173 -32.92 -11.03 -33.26
N ALA A 174 -33.08 -10.30 -32.17
CA ALA A 174 -32.14 -9.25 -31.74
C ALA A 174 -30.70 -9.77 -31.54
N PRO A 175 -30.44 -10.95 -30.93
CA PRO A 175 -29.09 -11.51 -30.85
C PRO A 175 -28.48 -11.85 -32.20
N VAL A 176 -29.29 -12.29 -33.17
CA VAL A 176 -28.82 -12.57 -34.53
C VAL A 176 -28.45 -11.28 -35.24
N ILE A 177 -29.30 -10.24 -35.14
CA ILE A 177 -29.00 -8.89 -35.63
C ILE A 177 -27.70 -8.38 -35.00
N ALA A 178 -27.52 -8.54 -33.69
CA ALA A 178 -26.31 -8.10 -32.99
C ALA A 178 -25.06 -8.83 -33.48
N GLY A 179 -25.15 -10.13 -33.79
CA GLY A 179 -24.06 -10.91 -34.36
C GLY A 179 -23.69 -10.46 -35.78
N ILE A 180 -24.66 -10.44 -36.70
CA ILE A 180 -24.40 -10.11 -38.11
C ILE A 180 -23.99 -8.65 -38.31
N ALA A 181 -24.47 -7.73 -37.46
CA ALA A 181 -24.15 -6.31 -37.52
C ALA A 181 -22.90 -5.92 -36.70
N GLY A 182 -22.28 -6.88 -36.01
CA GLY A 182 -21.11 -6.65 -35.15
C GLY A 182 -21.39 -5.64 -34.04
N LEU A 183 -22.52 -5.79 -33.35
CA LEU A 183 -22.95 -4.93 -32.24
C LEU A 183 -22.48 -5.43 -30.87
N TRP A 184 -22.12 -6.71 -30.72
CA TRP A 184 -21.66 -7.25 -29.44
C TRP A 184 -20.45 -6.46 -28.94
N ALA A 185 -20.49 -6.00 -27.70
CA ALA A 185 -19.45 -5.18 -27.11
C ALA A 185 -18.10 -5.91 -27.12
N GLU A 186 -17.04 -5.23 -27.57
CA GLU A 186 -15.68 -5.75 -27.78
C GLU A 186 -15.53 -6.80 -28.91
N LEU A 187 -16.62 -7.20 -29.58
CA LEU A 187 -16.57 -8.04 -30.78
C LEU A 187 -16.88 -7.19 -32.00
N GLU A 188 -15.89 -6.40 -32.42
CA GLU A 188 -16.08 -5.42 -33.51
C GLU A 188 -16.17 -6.05 -34.90
N GLN A 189 -15.94 -7.35 -35.09
CA GLN A 189 -15.87 -8.00 -36.40
C GLN A 189 -17.11 -8.87 -36.69
N THR A 190 -17.50 -8.96 -37.96
CA THR A 190 -18.56 -9.83 -38.48
C THR A 190 -18.13 -10.39 -39.84
N PRO A 191 -18.49 -11.61 -40.25
CA PRO A 191 -18.08 -12.18 -41.55
C PRO A 191 -18.45 -11.30 -42.75
N PHE A 192 -19.55 -10.54 -42.66
CA PHE A 192 -20.01 -9.66 -43.75
C PHE A 192 -19.18 -8.38 -43.91
N ASP A 193 -18.15 -8.22 -43.10
CA ASP A 193 -17.17 -7.15 -43.25
C ASP A 193 -16.13 -7.43 -44.34
N THR A 194 -15.92 -8.71 -44.66
CA THR A 194 -14.88 -9.21 -45.57
C THR A 194 -15.46 -10.04 -46.70
N LEU A 195 -16.61 -10.68 -46.50
CA LEU A 195 -17.31 -11.41 -47.57
C LEU A 195 -17.70 -10.48 -48.71
N GLU A 196 -17.51 -10.95 -49.93
CA GLU A 196 -17.97 -10.25 -51.12
C GLU A 196 -19.49 -10.33 -51.26
N ILE A 197 -20.09 -9.26 -51.74
CA ILE A 197 -21.49 -9.24 -52.15
C ILE A 197 -21.59 -10.00 -53.47
N LEU A 198 -22.37 -11.07 -53.48
CA LEU A 198 -22.54 -11.90 -54.67
C LEU A 198 -23.38 -11.18 -55.74
N PRO A 199 -23.08 -11.38 -57.03
CA PRO A 199 -23.86 -10.78 -58.12
C PRO A 199 -25.27 -11.37 -58.21
N GLY A 200 -26.22 -10.56 -58.68
CA GLY A 200 -27.63 -10.96 -58.81
C GLY A 200 -28.41 -10.94 -57.49
N GLN A 201 -29.65 -11.43 -57.55
CA GLN A 201 -30.54 -11.55 -56.38
C GLN A 201 -30.24 -12.86 -55.65
N THR A 202 -29.35 -12.83 -54.67
CA THR A 202 -29.01 -13.98 -53.83
C THR A 202 -29.33 -13.70 -52.37
N VAL A 203 -29.73 -14.74 -51.64
CA VAL A 203 -30.09 -14.71 -50.22
C VAL A 203 -29.26 -15.75 -49.48
N ARG A 204 -28.81 -15.41 -48.27
CA ARG A 204 -28.16 -16.35 -47.34
C ARG A 204 -29.03 -16.53 -46.10
N ALA A 205 -29.30 -17.78 -45.70
CA ALA A 205 -29.80 -18.05 -44.36
C ALA A 205 -28.70 -17.69 -43.35
N VAL A 206 -29.07 -17.05 -42.24
CA VAL A 206 -28.14 -16.69 -41.16
C VAL A 206 -28.68 -17.05 -39.79
N ARG A 207 -27.76 -17.44 -38.91
CA ARG A 207 -27.98 -17.55 -37.46
C ARG A 207 -26.73 -17.12 -36.72
N ALA A 208 -26.87 -16.69 -35.47
CA ALA A 208 -25.74 -16.31 -34.64
C ALA A 208 -25.85 -16.91 -33.25
N PHE A 209 -24.71 -17.20 -32.65
CA PHE A 209 -24.57 -17.67 -31.28
C PHE A 209 -23.71 -16.69 -30.51
N TYR A 210 -24.03 -16.45 -29.24
CA TYR A 210 -23.26 -15.57 -28.38
C TYR A 210 -23.04 -16.20 -27.01
N ARG A 211 -21.80 -16.14 -26.52
CA ARG A 211 -21.42 -16.54 -25.16
C ARG A 211 -20.64 -15.41 -24.52
N ARG A 212 -21.01 -15.07 -23.29
CA ARG A 212 -20.19 -14.24 -22.41
C ARG A 212 -19.93 -15.02 -21.13
N LEU A 213 -18.65 -15.16 -20.78
CA LEU A 213 -18.22 -15.63 -19.47
C LEU A 213 -17.68 -14.43 -18.69
N ASP A 214 -18.37 -14.06 -17.62
CA ASP A 214 -17.92 -13.02 -16.69
C ASP A 214 -17.11 -13.64 -15.55
N SER A 215 -15.84 -13.24 -15.43
CA SER A 215 -14.92 -13.67 -14.37
C SER A 215 -14.61 -12.56 -13.37
N SER A 216 -15.23 -11.39 -13.50
CA SER A 216 -14.83 -10.18 -12.76
C SER A 216 -14.86 -10.39 -11.24
N GLU A 217 -15.89 -11.07 -10.74
CA GLU A 217 -16.05 -11.35 -9.32
C GLU A 217 -15.00 -12.35 -8.80
N VAL A 218 -14.68 -13.38 -9.60
CA VAL A 218 -13.63 -14.36 -9.26
C VAL A 218 -12.26 -13.70 -9.25
N GLU A 219 -11.97 -12.88 -10.25
CA GLU A 219 -10.72 -12.11 -10.33
C GLU A 219 -10.59 -11.13 -9.18
N GLU A 220 -11.67 -10.44 -8.81
CA GLU A 220 -11.66 -9.51 -7.67
C GLU A 220 -11.42 -10.23 -6.34
N ARG A 221 -12.12 -11.35 -6.11
CA ARG A 221 -11.88 -12.21 -4.93
C ARG A 221 -10.45 -12.73 -4.89
N LEU A 222 -9.94 -13.21 -6.01
CA LEU A 222 -8.56 -13.68 -6.12
C LEU A 222 -7.59 -12.54 -5.84
N ARG A 223 -7.81 -11.36 -6.40
CA ARG A 223 -6.98 -10.19 -6.20
C ARG A 223 -6.96 -9.76 -4.73
N ALA A 224 -8.11 -9.77 -4.06
CA ALA A 224 -8.21 -9.52 -2.62
C ALA A 224 -7.43 -10.59 -1.83
N GLN A 225 -7.60 -11.88 -2.15
CA GLN A 225 -6.88 -12.97 -1.48
C GLN A 225 -5.36 -12.93 -1.69
N LEU A 226 -4.90 -12.45 -2.86
CA LEU A 226 -3.47 -12.31 -3.17
C LEU A 226 -2.86 -11.05 -2.55
N PHE A 227 -3.54 -9.91 -2.60
CA PHE A 227 -2.92 -8.60 -2.32
C PHE A 227 -3.50 -7.82 -1.14
N ASP A 228 -4.64 -8.23 -0.58
CA ASP A 228 -5.14 -7.71 0.69
C ASP A 228 -4.88 -8.75 1.79
N PRO A 229 -3.73 -8.69 2.47
CA PRO A 229 -3.37 -9.72 3.43
C PRO A 229 -4.20 -9.58 4.72
N ALA A 230 -4.97 -8.49 4.90
CA ALA A 230 -5.58 -8.13 6.19
C ALA A 230 -4.59 -8.21 7.38
N GLY A 231 -3.28 -8.06 7.12
CA GLY A 231 -2.20 -8.23 8.08
C GLY A 231 -1.59 -9.63 8.20
N ARG A 232 -2.07 -10.64 7.46
CA ARG A 232 -1.45 -11.99 7.38
C ARG A 232 -0.50 -12.08 6.18
N LEU A 233 0.79 -12.32 6.44
CA LEU A 233 1.82 -12.40 5.41
C LEU A 233 1.79 -13.75 4.68
N PRO A 234 1.90 -13.78 3.33
CA PRO A 234 1.95 -15.02 2.55
C PRO A 234 3.23 -15.81 2.82
N LEU A 235 3.15 -17.14 2.72
CA LEU A 235 4.30 -18.02 2.89
C LEU A 235 5.17 -18.02 1.61
N PRO A 236 6.42 -17.54 1.64
CA PRO A 236 7.25 -17.45 0.45
C PRO A 236 7.85 -18.81 0.08
N ARG A 237 8.19 -18.98 -1.20
CA ARG A 237 8.87 -20.15 -1.73
C ARG A 237 10.39 -20.02 -1.57
N GLY A 238 10.99 -21.00 -0.88
CA GLY A 238 12.45 -21.09 -0.63
C GLY A 238 13.24 -21.94 -1.64
N GLY A 239 12.66 -22.28 -2.79
CA GLY A 239 13.28 -23.21 -3.74
C GLY A 239 13.36 -24.61 -3.14
N GLU A 240 14.56 -25.11 -2.87
CA GLU A 240 14.82 -26.38 -2.19
C GLU A 240 14.75 -26.28 -0.66
N VAL A 241 14.80 -25.06 -0.11
CA VAL A 241 14.77 -24.84 1.33
C VAL A 241 13.32 -24.74 1.81
N PRO A 242 12.89 -25.56 2.79
CA PRO A 242 11.54 -25.46 3.33
C PRO A 242 11.39 -24.14 4.09
N VAL A 243 10.24 -23.48 3.90
CA VAL A 243 9.87 -22.25 4.61
C VAL A 243 8.64 -22.54 5.46
N VAL A 244 8.68 -22.14 6.73
CA VAL A 244 7.62 -22.44 7.71
C VAL A 244 7.34 -21.21 8.55
N TYR A 245 6.11 -21.07 9.04
CA TYR A 245 5.79 -20.05 10.03
C TYR A 245 6.41 -20.40 11.39
N VAL A 246 7.01 -19.40 12.03
CA VAL A 246 7.58 -19.56 13.37
C VAL A 246 6.46 -19.68 14.41
N GLU A 247 6.55 -20.69 15.29
CA GLU A 247 5.60 -20.87 16.40
C GLU A 247 5.90 -19.92 17.58
N ASP A 248 7.16 -19.87 18.04
CA ASP A 248 7.58 -18.96 19.11
C ASP A 248 7.98 -17.58 18.55
N VAL A 249 6.96 -16.78 18.27
CA VAL A 249 7.12 -15.41 17.76
C VAL A 249 7.98 -14.56 18.68
N ALA A 250 7.77 -14.64 20.00
CA ALA A 250 8.44 -13.78 20.97
C ALA A 250 9.96 -14.07 21.03
N ALA A 251 10.36 -15.34 20.99
CA ALA A 251 11.78 -15.70 20.95
C ALA A 251 12.45 -15.24 19.65
N ALA A 252 11.78 -15.39 18.50
CA ALA A 252 12.29 -14.96 17.21
C ALA A 252 12.49 -13.44 17.13
N THR A 253 11.48 -12.65 17.50
CA THR A 253 11.54 -11.19 17.48
C THR A 253 12.58 -10.66 18.48
N GLN A 254 12.66 -11.25 19.67
CA GLN A 254 13.66 -10.88 20.67
C GLN A 254 15.09 -11.19 20.22
N THR A 255 15.31 -12.34 19.57
CA THR A 255 16.63 -12.72 19.04
C THR A 255 17.07 -11.75 17.96
N MET A 256 16.19 -11.41 17.02
CA MET A 256 16.47 -10.41 15.97
C MET A 256 16.77 -9.03 16.57
N ALA A 257 15.99 -8.60 17.58
CA ALA A 257 16.20 -7.29 18.24
C ALA A 257 17.54 -7.23 18.98
N ARG A 258 17.95 -8.31 19.66
CA ARG A 258 19.27 -8.42 20.27
C ARG A 258 20.39 -8.42 19.23
N GLY A 259 20.20 -9.09 18.09
CA GLY A 259 21.13 -9.07 16.97
C GLY A 259 21.40 -7.65 16.48
N LEU A 260 20.34 -6.87 16.27
CA LEU A 260 20.43 -5.46 15.85
C LEU A 260 21.25 -4.63 16.85
N TRP A 261 20.90 -4.69 18.14
CA TRP A 261 21.59 -3.90 19.17
C TRP A 261 23.00 -4.40 19.49
N THR A 262 23.31 -5.66 19.22
CA THR A 262 24.68 -6.18 19.31
C THR A 262 25.55 -5.58 18.21
N LYS A 263 25.02 -5.51 16.97
CA LYS A 263 25.68 -4.88 15.83
C LYS A 263 25.90 -3.38 16.03
N HIS A 264 24.92 -2.69 16.62
CA HIS A 264 24.93 -1.24 16.83
C HIS A 264 25.20 -0.81 18.29
N ARG A 265 25.94 -1.62 19.04
CA ARG A 265 26.15 -1.43 20.49
C ARG A 265 26.77 -0.06 20.82
N ASP A 266 27.66 0.44 19.98
CA ASP A 266 28.39 1.69 20.19
C ASP A 266 27.48 2.93 20.13
N LEU A 267 26.28 2.81 19.56
CA LEU A 267 25.27 3.87 19.53
C LEU A 267 24.53 4.01 20.87
N LEU A 268 24.49 2.95 21.68
CA LEU A 268 23.73 2.94 22.93
C LEU A 268 24.44 3.68 24.08
N ARG A 269 25.77 3.79 24.05
CA ARG A 269 26.54 4.44 25.12
C ARG A 269 27.84 5.07 24.60
N GLY A 270 28.06 6.35 24.90
CA GLY A 270 29.32 7.03 24.59
C GLY A 270 30.48 6.60 25.51
N PRO A 271 31.74 6.87 25.12
CA PRO A 271 32.90 6.58 25.96
C PRO A 271 32.85 7.37 27.27
N ARG A 272 33.32 6.79 28.37
CA ARG A 272 33.46 7.47 29.67
C ARG A 272 34.94 7.55 30.04
N LEU A 273 35.35 8.68 30.60
CA LEU A 273 36.68 8.87 31.14
C LEU A 273 36.74 8.28 32.56
N SER A 274 37.73 7.43 32.82
CA SER A 274 38.03 6.92 34.16
C SER A 274 38.89 7.93 34.93
N VAL A 275 38.60 8.12 36.22
CA VAL A 275 39.44 8.94 37.10
C VAL A 275 40.80 8.26 37.26
N SER A 276 41.85 8.87 36.69
CA SER A 276 43.22 8.42 36.92
C SER A 276 43.59 8.68 38.38
N ALA A 277 43.78 7.62 39.16
CA ALA A 277 44.34 7.76 40.51
C ALA A 277 45.79 8.28 40.39
N SER A 278 45.98 9.59 40.57
CA SER A 278 47.31 10.19 40.65
C SER A 278 48.07 9.56 41.81
N GLY A 279 49.01 8.67 41.51
CA GLY A 279 49.88 8.05 42.50
C GLY A 279 50.66 9.11 43.27
N ALA A 280 50.47 9.16 44.59
CA ALA A 280 51.15 10.07 45.48
C ALA A 280 52.69 9.88 45.38
N GLN A 281 53.40 10.81 44.73
CA GLN A 281 54.85 10.86 44.81
C GLN A 281 55.26 11.44 46.17
N ALA A 282 55.76 10.59 47.05
CA ALA A 282 56.36 11.01 48.31
C ALA A 282 57.67 11.75 48.05
N ILE A 283 57.67 13.08 48.20
CA ILE A 283 58.88 13.90 48.18
C ILE A 283 59.71 13.57 49.44
N SER A 284 61.01 13.26 49.27
CA SER A 284 61.90 12.94 50.37
C SER A 284 62.32 14.18 51.17
N ILE A 285 62.46 14.02 52.49
CA ILE A 285 62.78 15.06 53.50
C ILE A 285 64.01 15.92 53.11
N TRP A 286 64.94 15.36 52.35
CA TRP A 286 66.15 16.06 51.88
C TRP A 286 65.91 17.09 50.77
N ALA A 287 64.86 16.95 49.96
CA ALA A 287 64.53 17.91 48.91
C ALA A 287 63.94 19.21 49.50
N ALA A 288 63.15 19.11 50.57
CA ALA A 288 62.55 20.24 51.27
C ALA A 288 63.60 21.11 51.99
N LEU A 289 64.61 20.49 52.61
CA LEU A 289 65.70 21.21 53.31
C LEU A 289 66.52 22.10 52.35
N LYS A 290 66.73 21.63 51.12
CA LYS A 290 67.46 22.37 50.08
C LYS A 290 66.67 23.58 49.56
N MET A 291 65.34 23.47 49.47
CA MET A 291 64.47 24.59 49.10
C MET A 291 64.40 25.65 50.21
N PHE A 292 64.39 25.24 51.48
CA PHE A 292 64.39 26.16 52.62
C PHE A 292 65.68 26.99 52.72
N LEU A 293 66.85 26.37 52.56
CA LEU A 293 68.13 27.09 52.55
C LEU A 293 68.23 28.08 51.37
N LYS A 294 67.66 27.72 50.22
CA LYS A 294 67.57 28.61 49.05
C LYS A 294 66.63 29.79 49.30
N PHE A 295 65.55 29.58 50.05
CA PHE A 295 64.59 30.63 50.42
C PHE A 295 65.17 31.58 51.50
N MET A 296 65.87 31.04 52.50
CA MET A 296 66.53 31.84 53.55
C MET A 296 67.68 32.68 52.97
N GLY A 297 68.45 32.12 52.03
CA GLY A 297 69.49 32.85 51.29
C GLY A 297 68.95 33.94 50.37
N ALA A 298 67.71 33.81 49.90
CA ALA A 298 67.01 34.84 49.12
C ALA A 298 66.39 35.92 50.03
N ALA A 299 65.83 35.55 51.18
CA ALA A 299 65.18 36.47 52.12
C ALA A 299 66.17 37.36 52.89
N LEU A 300 67.38 36.88 53.20
CA LEU A 300 68.42 37.67 53.89
C LEU A 300 69.15 38.66 52.98
N ARG A 301 69.12 38.47 51.66
CA ARG A 301 69.78 39.37 50.70
C ARG A 301 68.91 40.54 50.26
N GLN A 302 67.59 40.51 50.49
CA GLN A 302 66.68 41.57 50.07
C GLN A 302 65.51 41.73 51.04
N ALA A 303 65.50 42.84 51.78
CA ALA A 303 64.28 43.41 52.36
C ALA A 303 64.34 44.94 52.16
N PRO A 304 63.22 45.69 52.00
CA PRO A 304 61.82 45.29 51.84
C PRO A 304 61.19 45.93 50.58
N GLY A 305 60.64 45.14 49.66
CA GLY A 305 59.92 45.68 48.49
C GLY A 305 59.10 44.66 47.69
N ALA A 306 59.44 43.37 47.78
CA ALA A 306 58.82 42.33 46.94
C ALA A 306 57.57 41.66 47.54
N TRP A 307 57.14 42.02 48.76
CA TRP A 307 55.98 41.34 49.38
C TRP A 307 54.62 41.94 48.97
N TRP A 308 54.58 43.13 48.39
CA TRP A 308 53.33 43.80 47.98
C TRP A 308 52.86 43.43 46.57
N SER A 309 53.72 42.86 45.71
CA SER A 309 53.35 42.41 44.36
C SER A 309 53.03 40.91 44.25
N ALA A 310 53.31 40.12 45.30
CA ALA A 310 52.99 38.69 45.34
C ALA A 310 51.62 38.37 45.98
N VAL A 311 50.88 39.39 46.45
CA VAL A 311 49.55 39.25 47.06
C VAL A 311 48.43 39.91 46.22
N THR A 312 48.78 40.55 45.10
CA THR A 312 47.79 41.18 44.19
C THR A 312 47.72 40.52 42.81
N GLY A 313 48.38 39.38 42.59
CA GLY A 313 48.41 38.70 41.29
C GLY A 313 47.97 37.23 41.35
N SER A 314 46.67 36.98 41.48
CA SER A 314 45.94 35.83 40.89
C SER A 314 44.50 35.81 41.40
N VAL A 315 43.76 36.87 41.10
CA VAL A 315 42.31 36.78 41.02
C VAL A 315 41.99 36.42 39.57
N SER A 316 41.98 35.12 39.27
CA SER A 316 41.14 34.56 38.22
C SER A 316 40.00 33.79 38.88
N SER A 317 39.24 34.49 39.71
CA SER A 317 37.88 34.09 40.08
C SER A 317 36.94 34.49 38.94
N VAL A 318 37.05 33.81 37.80
CA VAL A 318 35.98 33.80 36.79
C VAL A 318 35.88 32.37 36.28
N LEU A 319 34.98 31.62 36.93
CA LEU A 319 34.13 30.57 36.38
C LEU A 319 33.51 29.80 37.57
N ALA A 320 32.57 30.43 38.25
CA ALA A 320 31.66 29.70 39.15
C ALA A 320 30.33 30.45 39.43
N SER A 321 30.24 31.77 39.25
CA SER A 321 29.02 32.51 39.61
C SER A 321 27.97 32.67 38.50
N THR A 322 28.24 32.26 37.26
CA THR A 322 27.32 32.51 36.12
C THR A 322 26.51 31.29 35.65
N VAL A 323 26.55 30.16 36.37
CA VAL A 323 25.75 28.96 36.03
C VAL A 323 24.74 28.60 37.13
N GLN A 324 24.88 29.14 38.34
CA GLN A 324 24.04 28.77 39.48
C GLN A 324 22.61 29.36 39.44
N GLY A 325 22.39 30.49 38.77
CA GLY A 325 21.12 31.24 38.86
C GLY A 325 20.08 30.92 37.78
N THR A 326 20.51 30.57 36.56
CA THR A 326 19.63 30.43 35.38
C THR A 326 19.42 28.99 34.93
N VAL A 327 20.35 28.08 35.22
CA VAL A 327 20.29 26.66 34.78
C VAL A 327 19.67 25.73 35.83
N PHE A 328 19.72 26.11 37.12
CA PHE A 328 19.30 25.27 38.25
C PHE A 328 18.18 25.87 39.12
N GLY A 329 17.73 27.10 38.84
CA GLY A 329 16.79 27.85 39.69
C GLY A 329 15.36 27.90 39.13
N GLY A 330 14.55 26.85 39.35
CA GLY A 330 13.12 26.90 39.08
C GLY A 330 12.47 25.55 38.78
N ARG A 331 11.15 25.45 39.01
CA ARG A 331 10.30 24.28 38.67
C ARG A 331 10.27 23.98 37.16
N ASP A 332 10.64 24.96 36.32
CA ASP A 332 10.70 24.85 34.85
C ASP A 332 12.13 24.90 34.28
N SER A 333 13.16 24.65 35.09
CA SER A 333 14.55 24.62 34.59
C SER A 333 14.80 23.40 33.70
N ALA A 334 15.59 23.55 32.62
CA ALA A 334 15.94 22.45 31.71
C ALA A 334 16.52 21.23 32.46
N PHE A 335 17.18 21.45 33.60
CA PHE A 335 17.61 20.42 34.53
C PHE A 335 16.45 19.68 35.21
N ALA A 336 15.48 20.41 35.75
CA ALA A 336 14.28 19.81 36.35
C ALA A 336 13.54 18.96 35.32
N VAL A 337 13.50 19.37 34.05
CA VAL A 337 12.87 18.58 32.97
C VAL A 337 13.63 17.28 32.69
N VAL A 338 14.97 17.29 32.67
CA VAL A 338 15.77 16.06 32.44
C VAL A 338 15.75 15.10 33.65
N THR A 339 15.61 15.62 34.87
CA THR A 339 15.66 14.81 36.10
C THR A 339 14.29 14.42 36.65
N ASN A 340 13.25 15.25 36.53
CA ASN A 340 11.92 15.03 37.11
C ASN A 340 11.08 14.04 36.30
N THR A 341 10.65 12.95 36.94
CA THR A 341 9.90 11.84 36.33
C THR A 341 8.47 12.22 35.96
N GLU A 342 7.90 13.24 36.59
CA GLU A 342 6.45 13.52 36.49
C GLU A 342 6.05 14.36 35.26
N VAL A 343 6.99 15.06 34.60
CA VAL A 343 6.64 16.19 33.69
C VAL A 343 7.13 16.05 32.25
N ALA A 344 8.11 15.18 31.95
CA ALA A 344 8.84 15.27 30.67
C ALA A 344 8.49 14.16 29.66
N ASN A 345 7.77 14.53 28.59
CA ASN A 345 7.72 13.77 27.34
C ASN A 345 9.15 13.68 26.74
N TRP A 346 9.51 12.54 26.16
CA TRP A 346 10.85 12.23 25.65
C TRP A 346 11.37 13.31 24.68
N GLN A 347 10.49 13.93 23.89
CA GLN A 347 10.84 15.05 23.00
C GLN A 347 11.45 16.24 23.76
N HIS A 348 10.87 16.57 24.93
CA HIS A 348 11.37 17.62 25.78
C HIS A 348 12.68 17.22 26.48
N LEU A 349 12.90 15.91 26.72
CA LEU A 349 14.16 15.42 27.29
C LEU A 349 15.34 15.68 26.34
N GLY A 350 15.21 15.36 25.05
CA GLY A 350 16.25 15.62 24.05
C GLY A 350 16.57 17.11 23.93
N ALA A 351 15.55 17.95 23.74
CA ALA A 351 15.71 19.40 23.64
C ALA A 351 16.34 20.00 24.92
N SER A 352 15.91 19.54 26.10
CA SER A 352 16.48 19.99 27.38
C SER A 352 17.93 19.52 27.56
N ALA A 353 18.28 18.32 27.09
CA ALA A 353 19.66 17.85 27.11
C ALA A 353 20.57 18.68 26.19
N ASP A 354 20.08 19.08 25.01
CA ASP A 354 20.83 19.95 24.08
C ASP A 354 21.03 21.36 24.65
N THR A 355 20.00 21.94 25.27
CA THR A 355 20.12 23.25 25.94
C THR A 355 21.11 23.20 27.11
N LEU A 356 21.09 22.15 27.92
CA LEU A 356 22.06 21.92 29.01
C LEU A 356 23.48 21.70 28.49
N ASN A 357 23.65 20.90 27.44
CA ASN A 357 24.96 20.66 26.83
C ASN A 357 25.56 21.96 26.27
N THR A 358 24.73 22.79 25.62
CA THR A 358 25.16 24.11 25.11
C THR A 358 25.52 25.05 26.26
N ALA A 359 24.74 25.07 27.34
CA ALA A 359 25.03 25.86 28.54
C ALA A 359 26.33 25.43 29.26
N LEU A 360 26.73 24.16 29.13
CA LEU A 360 27.98 23.60 29.68
C LEU A 360 29.19 23.77 28.75
N GLY A 361 29.09 24.61 27.71
CA GLY A 361 30.17 24.89 26.75
C GLY A 361 30.34 23.81 25.68
N GLY A 362 29.34 22.95 25.48
CA GLY A 362 29.28 22.05 24.32
C GLY A 362 29.07 22.82 23.02
N ALA A 363 29.54 22.26 21.89
CA ALA A 363 29.29 22.85 20.58
C ALA A 363 27.78 22.96 20.30
N PRO A 364 27.30 24.06 19.69
CA PRO A 364 25.89 24.22 19.34
C PRO A 364 25.44 23.10 18.37
N PRO A 365 24.15 22.71 18.39
CA PRO A 365 23.64 21.55 17.65
C PRO A 365 23.90 21.61 16.14
N GLN A 366 24.08 22.80 15.55
CA GLN A 366 24.40 22.97 14.13
C GLN A 366 25.84 22.53 13.74
N HIS A 367 26.77 22.40 14.69
CA HIS A 367 28.17 21.99 14.44
C HIS A 367 28.50 20.59 14.97
N LEU A 368 27.59 19.96 15.73
CA LEU A 368 27.65 18.52 15.96
C LEU A 368 27.13 17.87 14.68
N ALA A 369 28.02 17.24 13.90
CA ALA A 369 27.58 16.31 12.87
C ALA A 369 26.64 15.30 13.55
N GLN A 370 25.34 15.47 13.34
CA GLN A 370 24.29 14.63 13.91
C GLN A 370 24.70 13.21 13.56
N ARG A 371 25.04 12.41 14.59
CA ARG A 371 25.72 11.13 14.38
C ARG A 371 24.86 10.30 13.44
N ASP A 372 25.40 9.90 12.30
CA ASP A 372 24.62 9.28 11.23
C ASP A 372 23.99 7.96 11.73
N LEU A 373 22.66 7.97 11.93
CA LEU A 373 21.89 6.80 12.37
C LEU A 373 21.36 5.98 11.19
N SER A 374 21.70 6.34 9.94
CA SER A 374 21.17 5.67 8.75
C SER A 374 21.47 4.18 8.72
N ALA A 375 22.68 3.76 9.09
CA ALA A 375 23.08 2.36 9.18
C ALA A 375 22.21 1.55 10.16
N LEU A 376 21.84 2.14 11.31
CA LEU A 376 20.95 1.51 12.28
C LEU A 376 19.55 1.29 11.67
N TRP A 377 18.99 2.30 11.01
CA TRP A 377 17.64 2.22 10.46
C TRP A 377 17.55 1.32 9.23
N MET A 378 18.56 1.31 8.37
CA MET A 378 18.66 0.36 7.26
C MET A 378 18.70 -1.09 7.77
N ASP A 379 19.47 -1.36 8.83
CA ASP A 379 19.54 -2.69 9.44
C ASP A 379 18.26 -3.07 10.20
N PHE A 380 17.61 -2.11 10.88
CA PHE A 380 16.32 -2.33 11.55
C PHE A 380 15.24 -2.75 10.54
N ILE A 381 15.14 -2.02 9.42
CA ILE A 381 14.21 -2.34 8.34
C ILE A 381 14.58 -3.68 7.69
N ALA A 382 15.88 -3.92 7.43
CA ALA A 382 16.35 -5.19 6.90
C ALA A 382 15.93 -6.37 7.80
N GLY A 383 16.14 -6.27 9.11
CA GLY A 383 15.75 -7.29 10.09
C GLY A 383 14.24 -7.54 10.12
N ALA A 384 13.43 -6.47 10.08
CA ALA A 384 11.98 -6.59 10.01
C ALA A 384 11.51 -7.27 8.71
N LEU A 385 12.01 -6.86 7.55
CA LEU A 385 11.67 -7.51 6.27
C LEU A 385 12.14 -8.97 6.24
N THR A 386 13.30 -9.28 6.84
CA THR A 386 13.82 -10.65 6.96
C THR A 386 12.94 -11.53 7.84
N LEU A 387 12.39 -11.01 8.95
CA LEU A 387 11.39 -11.75 9.75
C LEU A 387 10.10 -12.01 8.98
N ALA A 388 9.72 -11.10 8.07
CA ALA A 388 8.49 -11.18 7.30
C ALA A 388 8.57 -12.16 6.11
N ASP A 389 9.70 -12.20 5.39
CA ASP A 389 9.81 -12.97 4.13
C ASP A 389 11.05 -13.87 4.00
N GLY A 390 11.87 -13.98 5.05
CA GLY A 390 13.03 -14.88 5.11
C GLY A 390 14.20 -14.49 4.20
N GLY A 391 14.16 -13.32 3.54
CA GLY A 391 15.26 -12.85 2.69
C GLY A 391 16.48 -12.41 3.51
N ARG A 392 17.70 -12.77 3.07
CA ARG A 392 18.95 -12.32 3.71
C ARG A 392 19.32 -10.92 3.21
N ARG A 393 19.36 -9.93 4.11
CA ARG A 393 19.59 -8.51 3.75
C ARG A 393 20.75 -7.85 4.46
N ALA A 394 21.02 -8.23 5.71
CA ALA A 394 22.05 -7.61 6.53
C ALA A 394 22.89 -8.66 7.25
N ALA A 395 24.22 -8.48 7.23
CA ALA A 395 25.13 -9.34 7.96
C ALA A 395 24.85 -9.28 9.48
N GLY A 396 24.75 -10.45 10.11
CA GLY A 396 24.42 -10.59 11.53
C GLY A 396 22.91 -10.53 11.85
N LEU A 397 22.05 -10.37 10.84
CA LEU A 397 20.59 -10.38 10.94
C LEU A 397 20.04 -11.48 10.02
N ASP A 398 20.45 -12.71 10.29
CA ASP A 398 20.07 -13.87 9.48
C ASP A 398 18.62 -14.30 9.71
N PRO A 399 17.96 -14.92 8.71
CA PRO A 399 16.63 -15.50 8.86
C PRO A 399 16.58 -16.51 10.00
N VAL A 400 15.43 -16.61 10.67
CA VAL A 400 15.24 -17.50 11.82
C VAL A 400 15.39 -18.95 11.35
N PRO A 401 16.33 -19.75 11.89
CA PRO A 401 16.46 -21.15 11.52
C PRO A 401 15.36 -21.99 12.18
N VAL A 402 14.63 -22.78 11.40
CA VAL A 402 13.62 -23.73 11.90
C VAL A 402 13.95 -25.12 11.35
N GLY A 403 14.64 -25.94 12.16
CA GLY A 403 15.20 -27.21 11.70
C GLY A 403 16.24 -26.98 10.58
N SER A 404 16.01 -27.57 9.41
CA SER A 404 16.80 -27.32 8.19
C SER A 404 16.22 -26.20 7.29
N GLY A 405 15.11 -25.58 7.71
CA GLY A 405 14.36 -24.58 6.95
C GLY A 405 14.52 -23.15 7.46
N VAL A 406 13.83 -22.24 6.78
CA VAL A 406 13.75 -20.81 7.13
C VAL A 406 12.39 -20.50 7.75
N GLY A 407 12.42 -19.85 8.91
CA GLY A 407 11.25 -19.36 9.63
C GLY A 407 10.85 -17.95 9.20
N VAL A 408 9.55 -17.73 8.98
CA VAL A 408 8.94 -16.41 8.74
C VAL A 408 7.78 -16.16 9.70
N LEU A 409 7.44 -14.90 9.97
CA LEU A 409 6.29 -14.56 10.80
C LEU A 409 5.01 -14.51 9.96
N ALA A 410 3.92 -15.07 10.49
CA ALA A 410 2.64 -15.13 9.79
C ALA A 410 1.86 -13.82 9.80
N VAL A 411 2.09 -12.97 10.82
CA VAL A 411 1.30 -11.76 11.07
C VAL A 411 2.21 -10.54 11.00
N ALA A 412 1.84 -9.55 10.20
CA ALA A 412 2.59 -8.31 10.02
C ALA A 412 2.79 -7.55 11.34
N SER A 413 1.77 -7.51 12.20
CA SER A 413 1.85 -6.84 13.50
C SER A 413 2.78 -7.54 14.50
N ASP A 414 3.13 -8.80 14.27
CA ASP A 414 4.19 -9.49 15.04
C ASP A 414 5.60 -9.03 14.61
N VAL A 415 5.74 -8.47 13.42
CA VAL A 415 6.98 -7.81 12.98
C VAL A 415 6.97 -6.35 13.42
N VAL A 416 6.09 -5.55 12.81
CA VAL A 416 5.91 -4.12 13.11
C VAL A 416 4.40 -3.82 13.13
N PRO A 417 3.82 -3.56 14.30
CA PRO A 417 2.43 -3.12 14.42
C PRO A 417 2.19 -1.80 13.68
N SER A 418 1.03 -1.64 13.05
CA SER A 418 0.64 -0.41 12.37
C SER A 418 -0.34 0.41 13.23
N ALA A 419 -0.79 1.56 12.71
CA ALA A 419 -1.79 2.38 13.40
C ALA A 419 -3.11 1.63 13.66
N ALA A 420 -3.41 0.57 12.89
CA ALA A 420 -4.60 -0.27 13.09
C ALA A 420 -4.56 -1.06 14.42
N GLU A 421 -3.37 -1.31 14.97
CA GLU A 421 -3.18 -1.95 16.28
C GLU A 421 -3.06 -0.96 17.45
N SER A 422 -3.34 0.33 17.23
CA SER A 422 -3.26 1.35 18.30
C SER A 422 -4.27 1.09 19.40
N PHE A 423 -3.86 1.37 20.65
CA PHE A 423 -4.78 1.31 21.77
C PHE A 423 -5.71 2.53 21.75
N SER A 424 -7.00 2.30 21.54
CA SER A 424 -8.04 3.35 21.48
C SER A 424 -9.23 3.08 22.42
N SER A 425 -9.16 2.03 23.24
CA SER A 425 -10.18 1.64 24.23
C SER A 425 -10.19 2.56 25.47
N ILE A 426 -10.22 3.88 25.25
CA ILE A 426 -10.28 4.92 26.27
C ILE A 426 -11.61 5.67 26.07
N PRO A 427 -12.56 5.58 27.03
CA PRO A 427 -13.80 6.35 26.97
C PRO A 427 -13.54 7.86 26.79
N THR A 428 -14.39 8.56 26.04
CA THR A 428 -14.20 9.99 25.76
C THR A 428 -14.16 10.84 27.04
N SER A 429 -15.00 10.50 28.03
CA SER A 429 -15.01 11.07 29.39
C SER A 429 -13.64 10.98 30.07
N LEU A 430 -13.06 9.78 30.11
CA LEU A 430 -11.74 9.53 30.67
C LEU A 430 -10.63 10.23 29.87
N SER A 431 -10.71 10.19 28.54
CA SER A 431 -9.71 10.80 27.64
C SER A 431 -9.55 12.31 27.89
N ALA A 432 -10.65 13.01 28.22
CA ALA A 432 -10.63 14.43 28.56
C ALA A 432 -9.93 14.71 29.90
N VAL A 433 -10.00 13.78 30.85
CA VAL A 433 -9.35 13.89 32.17
C VAL A 433 -7.86 13.58 32.08
N ILE A 434 -7.46 12.52 31.37
CA ILE A 434 -6.06 12.09 31.28
C ILE A 434 -5.28 12.74 30.12
N GLY A 435 -5.97 13.42 29.20
CA GLY A 435 -5.38 14.12 28.05
C GLY A 435 -4.78 13.19 26.98
N VAL A 436 -5.27 11.95 26.87
CA VAL A 436 -4.81 10.94 25.90
C VAL A 436 -6.02 10.18 25.39
N SER A 437 -6.22 10.16 24.07
CA SER A 437 -7.30 9.42 23.41
C SER A 437 -6.85 8.09 22.80
N SER A 438 -5.59 7.99 22.41
CA SER A 438 -5.00 6.76 21.87
C SER A 438 -3.49 6.73 22.04
N VAL A 439 -2.91 5.53 22.02
CA VAL A 439 -1.45 5.33 22.05
C VAL A 439 -1.04 4.38 20.93
N GLU A 440 0.04 4.74 20.24
CA GLU A 440 0.61 3.91 19.18
C GLU A 440 1.24 2.63 19.75
N PRO A 441 1.14 1.50 19.03
CA PRO A 441 1.59 0.20 19.54
C PRO A 441 3.08 0.13 19.83
N VAL A 442 3.92 0.89 19.14
CA VAL A 442 5.39 0.86 19.34
C VAL A 442 5.86 1.93 20.34
N ASP A 443 4.99 2.81 20.82
CA ASP A 443 5.36 3.87 21.76
C ASP A 443 5.43 3.35 23.20
N VAL A 444 6.50 2.61 23.50
CA VAL A 444 6.77 2.00 24.83
C VAL A 444 6.73 3.05 25.96
N LEU A 445 7.30 4.23 25.72
CA LEU A 445 7.30 5.34 26.68
C LEU A 445 5.91 5.96 26.83
N GLY A 446 5.16 6.13 25.73
CA GLY A 446 3.77 6.58 25.74
C GLY A 446 2.85 5.62 26.50
N VAL A 447 3.02 4.30 26.31
CA VAL A 447 2.28 3.26 27.05
C VAL A 447 2.59 3.30 28.55
N ALA A 448 3.86 3.46 28.92
CA ALA A 448 4.24 3.63 30.32
C ALA A 448 3.63 4.89 30.94
N GLY A 449 3.65 6.01 30.21
CA GLY A 449 3.04 7.27 30.62
C GLY A 449 1.51 7.19 30.75
N LEU A 450 0.83 6.50 29.82
CA LEU A 450 -0.61 6.25 29.90
C LEU A 450 -0.94 5.40 31.14
N ARG A 451 -0.16 4.34 31.41
CA ARG A 451 -0.35 3.49 32.59
C ARG A 451 -0.25 4.30 33.88
N GLU A 452 0.74 5.17 33.99
CA GLU A 452 0.91 6.03 35.17
C GLU A 452 -0.26 7.02 35.33
N ARG A 453 -0.74 7.62 34.24
CA ARG A 453 -1.92 8.51 34.26
C ARG A 453 -3.19 7.77 34.69
N LEU A 454 -3.41 6.55 34.19
CA LEU A 454 -4.53 5.71 34.59
C LEU A 454 -4.45 5.36 36.08
N GLN A 455 -3.28 4.96 36.57
CA GLN A 455 -3.07 4.65 37.99
C GLN A 455 -3.37 5.85 38.91
N ARG A 456 -3.00 7.07 38.49
CA ARG A 456 -3.36 8.30 39.22
C ARG A 456 -4.88 8.54 39.21
N ALA A 457 -5.55 8.27 38.09
CA ALA A 457 -7.00 8.39 37.95
C ALA A 457 -7.80 7.33 38.73
N TYR A 458 -7.18 6.23 39.20
CA TYR A 458 -7.87 5.22 40.02
C TYR A 458 -8.45 5.77 41.32
N SER A 459 -7.85 6.84 41.84
CA SER A 459 -8.30 7.50 43.08
C SER A 459 -9.41 8.54 42.85
N ASP A 460 -9.79 8.78 41.59
CA ASP A 460 -10.84 9.75 41.23
C ASP A 460 -12.24 9.14 41.43
N PRO A 461 -13.13 9.78 42.22
CA PRO A 461 -14.51 9.30 42.42
C PRO A 461 -15.36 9.23 41.14
N ALA A 462 -15.08 10.08 40.15
CA ALA A 462 -15.87 10.15 38.91
C ALA A 462 -15.29 9.27 37.79
N ALA A 463 -13.95 9.17 37.70
CA ALA A 463 -13.26 8.48 36.60
C ALA A 463 -12.64 7.12 36.99
N GLY A 464 -12.61 6.76 38.28
CA GLY A 464 -11.84 5.62 38.78
C GLY A 464 -12.33 4.23 38.36
N VAL A 465 -13.59 4.07 37.96
CA VAL A 465 -14.10 2.80 37.38
C VAL A 465 -13.65 2.67 35.93
N GLU A 466 -13.89 3.70 35.12
CA GLU A 466 -13.47 3.75 33.71
C GLU A 466 -11.95 3.59 33.56
N ALA A 467 -11.18 4.23 34.44
CA ALA A 467 -9.72 4.12 34.46
C ALA A 467 -9.24 2.68 34.73
N ARG A 468 -9.89 1.95 35.66
CA ARG A 468 -9.53 0.55 35.96
C ARG A 468 -9.86 -0.40 34.81
N THR A 469 -10.99 -0.21 34.15
CA THR A 469 -11.35 -0.99 32.95
C THR A 469 -10.35 -0.73 31.83
N ALA A 470 -10.08 0.53 31.51
CA ALA A 470 -9.09 0.91 30.50
C ALA A 470 -7.68 0.40 30.85
N GLY A 471 -7.31 0.37 32.14
CA GLY A 471 -6.04 -0.22 32.60
C GLY A 471 -5.96 -1.72 32.37
N THR A 472 -7.04 -2.46 32.60
CA THR A 472 -7.12 -3.90 32.35
C THR A 472 -7.04 -4.21 30.86
N ASP A 473 -7.75 -3.42 30.04
CA ASP A 473 -7.72 -3.54 28.58
C ASP A 473 -6.33 -3.21 28.02
N LEU A 474 -5.67 -2.19 28.57
CA LEU A 474 -4.29 -1.82 28.23
C LEU A 474 -3.31 -2.95 28.52
N GLU A 475 -3.43 -3.64 29.67
CA GLU A 475 -2.59 -4.80 30.00
C GLU A 475 -2.84 -6.00 29.09
N GLY A 476 -4.10 -6.24 28.69
CA GLY A 476 -4.47 -7.25 27.70
C GLY A 476 -3.83 -6.96 26.33
N TRP A 477 -4.05 -5.75 25.82
CA TRP A 477 -3.50 -5.27 24.55
C TRP A 477 -1.96 -5.27 24.54
N GLN A 478 -1.31 -4.81 25.61
CA GLN A 478 0.15 -4.76 25.69
C GLN A 478 0.78 -6.17 25.63
N ARG A 479 0.14 -7.20 26.21
CA ARG A 479 0.62 -8.58 26.08
C ARG A 479 0.64 -9.05 24.62
N LEU A 480 -0.29 -8.58 23.79
CA LEU A 480 -0.36 -8.92 22.38
C LEU A 480 0.68 -8.16 21.55
N VAL A 481 0.91 -6.88 21.83
CA VAL A 481 1.82 -6.03 21.04
C VAL A 481 3.29 -6.21 21.46
N SER A 482 3.54 -6.57 22.72
CA SER A 482 4.90 -6.66 23.27
C SER A 482 5.76 -7.78 22.69
N LYS A 483 5.15 -8.79 22.06
CA LYS A 483 5.89 -9.83 21.32
C LYS A 483 6.48 -9.32 20.00
N SER A 484 6.07 -8.16 19.51
CA SER A 484 6.50 -7.68 18.20
C SER A 484 7.98 -7.28 18.15
N TYR A 485 8.61 -7.43 16.99
CA TYR A 485 10.01 -7.01 16.81
C TYR A 485 10.21 -5.52 17.08
N ALA A 486 9.32 -4.67 16.58
CA ALA A 486 9.36 -3.24 16.83
C ALA A 486 9.28 -2.90 18.33
N TRP A 487 8.42 -3.57 19.10
CA TRP A 487 8.35 -3.39 20.54
C TRP A 487 9.64 -3.83 21.25
N GLN A 488 10.21 -4.98 20.87
CA GLN A 488 11.46 -5.47 21.46
C GLN A 488 12.61 -4.48 21.21
N VAL A 489 12.73 -3.95 19.98
CA VAL A 489 13.72 -2.90 19.65
C VAL A 489 13.48 -1.62 20.46
N GLY A 490 12.24 -1.15 20.52
CA GLY A 490 11.85 0.06 21.25
C GLY A 490 12.05 -0.05 22.77
N SER A 491 11.79 -1.21 23.36
CA SER A 491 11.98 -1.46 24.79
C SER A 491 13.45 -1.39 25.20
N ILE A 492 14.35 -1.96 24.39
CA ILE A 492 15.80 -1.87 24.63
C ILE A 492 16.25 -0.40 24.53
N LEU A 493 15.78 0.33 23.51
CA LEU A 493 16.11 1.75 23.34
C LEU A 493 15.61 2.60 24.53
N ALA A 494 14.36 2.37 24.96
CA ALA A 494 13.75 3.04 26.11
C ALA A 494 14.52 2.75 27.41
N ASP A 495 14.95 1.51 27.64
CA ASP A 495 15.77 1.12 28.79
C ASP A 495 17.10 1.88 28.81
N PHE A 496 17.78 1.99 27.67
CA PHE A 496 19.03 2.74 27.59
C PHE A 496 18.83 4.25 27.79
N LEU A 497 17.73 4.82 27.28
CA LEU A 497 17.38 6.21 27.51
C LEU A 497 17.13 6.46 29.01
N HIS A 498 16.38 5.58 29.68
CA HIS A 498 16.16 5.65 31.13
C HIS A 498 17.46 5.55 31.93
N ARG A 499 18.38 4.65 31.54
CA ARG A 499 19.71 4.53 32.19
C ARG A 499 20.56 5.78 31.97
N ALA A 500 20.61 6.32 30.76
CA ALA A 500 21.36 7.54 30.45
C ALA A 500 20.83 8.73 31.26
N ARG A 501 19.50 8.86 31.38
CA ARG A 501 18.85 9.85 32.23
C ARG A 501 19.20 9.67 33.71
N GLY A 502 19.15 8.45 34.22
CA GLY A 502 19.57 8.15 35.60
C GLY A 502 21.04 8.47 35.85
N GLU A 503 21.90 8.26 34.85
CA GLU A 503 23.32 8.62 34.91
C GLU A 503 23.52 10.15 34.98
N VAL A 504 22.77 10.93 34.20
CA VAL A 504 22.79 12.41 34.28
C VAL A 504 22.37 12.88 35.67
N ALA A 505 21.27 12.36 36.22
CA ALA A 505 20.80 12.71 37.56
C ALA A 505 21.85 12.39 38.63
N ARG A 506 22.50 11.22 38.53
CA ARG A 506 23.56 10.80 39.44
C ARG A 506 24.80 11.70 39.34
N LEU A 507 25.30 11.96 38.13
CA LEU A 507 26.49 12.79 37.90
C LEU A 507 26.27 14.22 38.38
N VAL A 508 25.09 14.80 38.17
CA VAL A 508 24.78 16.14 38.70
C VAL A 508 24.72 16.13 40.23
N GLY A 509 24.12 15.09 40.83
CA GLY A 509 24.14 14.93 42.28
C GLY A 509 25.55 14.83 42.85
N GLU A 510 26.43 14.06 42.21
CA GLU A 510 27.85 13.92 42.58
C GLU A 510 28.60 15.26 42.45
N ILE A 511 28.40 16.01 41.36
CA ILE A 511 29.00 17.35 41.15
C ILE A 511 28.53 18.34 42.21
N GLN A 512 27.23 18.36 42.55
CA GLN A 512 26.69 19.24 43.58
C GLN A 512 27.30 18.92 44.96
N GLN A 513 27.42 17.63 45.30
CA GLN A 513 28.05 17.20 46.56
C GLN A 513 29.54 17.55 46.60
N ALA A 514 30.28 17.30 45.51
CA ALA A 514 31.70 17.63 45.40
C ALA A 514 31.95 19.14 45.50
N THR A 515 31.11 19.95 44.84
CA THR A 515 31.18 21.42 44.91
C THR A 515 30.91 21.94 46.32
N ASN A 516 29.92 21.36 47.02
CA ASN A 516 29.61 21.73 48.39
C ASN A 516 30.74 21.39 49.38
N ARG A 517 31.46 20.27 49.17
CA ARG A 517 32.63 19.90 49.98
C ARG A 517 33.77 20.92 49.83
N VAL A 518 34.07 21.34 48.60
CA VAL A 518 35.10 22.36 48.32
C VAL A 518 34.78 23.69 49.03
N SER A 519 33.51 24.08 49.11
CA SER A 519 33.10 25.32 49.80
C SER A 519 33.16 25.25 51.34
N ALA A 520 33.09 24.04 51.93
CA ALA A 520 33.16 23.86 53.37
C ALA A 520 34.60 24.04 53.91
N ASP A 521 35.62 23.73 53.10
CA ASP A 521 37.03 23.88 53.43
C ASP A 521 37.49 25.36 53.48
N GLU A 522 36.82 26.27 52.79
CA GLU A 522 37.09 27.72 52.90
C GLU A 522 36.87 28.25 54.34
N ARG A 523 35.98 27.62 55.11
CA ARG A 523 35.75 27.95 56.53
C ARG A 523 36.89 27.48 57.44
N LEU A 524 37.67 26.47 57.03
CA LEU A 524 38.85 25.99 57.75
C LEU A 524 40.06 26.92 57.53
N GLN A 525 40.19 27.54 56.34
CA GLN A 525 41.23 28.55 56.06
C GLN A 525 41.11 29.82 56.94
N ALA A 526 39.89 30.19 57.35
CA ALA A 526 39.68 31.32 58.26
C ALA A 526 40.31 31.08 59.66
N ARG A 527 40.37 29.82 60.14
CA ARG A 527 41.03 29.46 61.41
C ARG A 527 42.56 29.48 61.31
N GLN A 528 43.13 29.16 60.14
CA GLN A 528 44.57 29.14 59.94
C GLN A 528 45.19 30.54 59.80
N ARG A 529 44.44 31.52 59.27
CA ARG A 529 44.88 32.94 59.26
C ARG A 529 45.12 33.49 60.68
N ALA A 530 44.44 32.96 61.70
CA ALA A 530 44.68 33.36 63.10
C ALA A 530 46.09 32.96 63.59
N ILE A 531 46.64 31.83 63.10
CA ILE A 531 47.98 31.35 63.47
C ILE A 531 49.07 32.23 62.84
N GLY A 532 48.86 32.69 61.60
CA GLY A 532 49.77 33.64 60.93
C GLY A 532 49.84 35.00 61.61
N VAL A 533 48.74 35.45 62.24
CA VAL A 533 48.72 36.69 63.03
C VAL A 533 49.49 36.52 64.34
N ILE A 534 49.39 35.37 65.02
CA ILE A 534 50.13 35.07 66.26
C ILE A 534 51.65 35.10 66.02
N LEU A 535 52.12 34.53 64.92
CA LEU A 535 53.57 34.53 64.61
C LEU A 535 54.09 35.94 64.29
N LYS A 536 53.27 36.76 63.63
CA LYS A 536 53.59 38.17 63.34
C LYS A 536 53.68 39.00 64.62
N THR A 537 52.82 38.73 65.61
CA THR A 537 52.92 39.36 66.94
C THR A 537 54.16 38.93 67.71
N PHE A 538 54.57 37.66 67.63
CA PHE A 538 55.80 37.18 68.27
C PHE A 538 57.07 37.78 67.65
N PHE A 539 57.10 37.97 66.33
CA PHE A 539 58.24 38.61 65.65
C PHE A 539 58.41 40.06 66.09
N TRP A 540 57.33 40.85 66.11
CA TRP A 540 57.39 42.23 66.57
C TRP A 540 57.74 42.34 68.06
N ALA A 541 57.27 41.40 68.89
CA ALA A 541 57.66 41.32 70.29
C ALA A 541 59.16 41.01 70.46
N LEU A 542 59.72 40.10 69.67
CA LEU A 542 61.15 39.79 69.68
C LEU A 542 62.00 41.01 69.26
N VAL A 543 61.59 41.70 68.20
CA VAL A 543 62.28 42.93 67.74
C VAL A 543 62.25 44.00 68.82
N LEU A 544 61.10 44.20 69.48
CA LEU A 544 60.98 45.13 70.60
C LEU A 544 61.93 44.77 71.75
N ILE A 545 61.99 43.49 72.13
CA ILE A 545 62.89 43.00 73.19
C ILE A 545 64.36 43.23 72.80
N LEU A 546 64.72 43.01 71.53
CA LEU A 546 66.08 43.19 71.05
C LEU A 546 66.49 44.67 71.02
N VAL A 547 65.55 45.57 70.68
CA VAL A 547 65.74 47.03 70.74
C VAL A 547 65.88 47.51 72.18
N VAL A 548 65.07 46.98 73.11
CA VAL A 548 65.20 47.29 74.56
C VAL A 548 66.55 46.81 75.09
N LEU A 549 66.99 45.60 74.71
CA LEU A 549 68.31 45.07 75.08
C LEU A 549 69.45 45.94 74.54
N ALA A 550 69.38 46.37 73.27
CA ALA A 550 70.35 47.27 72.67
C ALA A 550 70.37 48.66 73.34
N GLY A 551 69.19 49.22 73.65
CA GLY A 551 69.05 50.48 74.37
C GLY A 551 69.62 50.42 75.79
N SER A 552 69.37 49.33 76.51
CA SER A 552 69.91 49.12 77.87
C SER A 552 71.44 48.99 77.89
N ALA A 553 72.04 48.40 76.84
CA ALA A 553 73.49 48.35 76.68
C ALA A 553 74.09 49.72 76.32
N ALA A 554 73.40 50.51 75.49
CA ALA A 554 73.81 51.87 75.14
C ALA A 554 73.74 52.85 76.32
N ALA A 555 72.76 52.67 77.22
CA ALA A 555 72.65 53.44 78.47
C ALA A 555 73.66 53.02 79.55
N GLY A 556 74.51 52.02 79.28
CA GLY A 556 75.55 51.53 80.18
C GLY A 556 75.06 50.63 81.31
N TRP A 557 73.77 50.26 81.34
CA TRP A 557 73.17 49.45 82.40
C TRP A 557 73.58 47.96 82.31
N VAL A 558 73.98 47.51 81.11
CA VAL A 558 74.39 46.12 80.84
C VAL A 558 75.65 46.11 79.97
N ARG A 559 76.59 45.19 80.25
CA ARG A 559 77.80 45.02 79.42
C ARG A 559 77.42 44.47 78.05
N TRP A 560 77.87 45.11 76.97
CA TRP A 560 77.69 44.72 75.56
C TRP A 560 77.81 43.21 75.26
N PRO A 561 78.80 42.46 75.78
CA PRO A 561 78.88 41.02 75.51
C PRO A 561 77.67 40.22 76.05
N PHE A 562 77.04 40.64 77.15
CA PHE A 562 75.83 39.99 77.67
C PHE A 562 74.62 40.25 76.77
N ALA A 563 74.44 41.49 76.30
CA ALA A 563 73.34 41.84 75.40
C ALA A 563 73.46 41.08 74.05
N LEU A 564 74.68 40.96 73.51
CA LEU A 564 74.94 40.22 72.27
C LEU A 564 74.67 38.71 72.40
N TRP A 565 75.13 38.06 73.48
CA TRP A 565 74.87 36.64 73.70
C TRP A 565 73.40 36.34 73.92
N THR A 566 72.73 37.13 74.77
CA THR A 566 71.32 36.91 75.11
C THR A 566 70.41 37.18 73.92
N GLY A 567 70.69 38.24 73.15
CA GLY A 567 70.02 38.53 71.88
C GLY A 567 70.26 37.44 70.82
N GLY A 568 71.49 36.93 70.72
CA GLY A 568 71.84 35.84 69.81
C GLY A 568 71.12 34.53 70.12
N VAL A 569 71.01 34.15 71.40
CA VAL A 569 70.28 32.94 71.83
C VAL A 569 68.77 33.07 71.58
N MET A 570 68.17 34.22 71.90
CA MET A 570 66.74 34.48 71.61
C MET A 570 66.45 34.44 70.10
N LEU A 571 67.32 35.01 69.28
CA LEU A 571 67.19 34.95 67.83
C LEU A 571 67.35 33.50 67.31
N GLY A 572 68.31 32.75 67.84
CA GLY A 572 68.50 31.34 67.51
C GLY A 572 67.29 30.49 67.87
N LEU A 573 66.71 30.70 69.05
CA LEU A 573 65.51 29.97 69.51
C LEU A 573 64.28 30.32 68.68
N TYR A 574 64.12 31.59 68.29
CA TYR A 574 63.09 32.01 67.35
C TYR A 574 63.27 31.37 65.96
N ILE A 575 64.50 31.31 65.45
CA ILE A 575 64.80 30.63 64.17
C ILE A 575 64.47 29.14 64.27
N LEU A 576 64.82 28.47 65.37
CA LEU A 576 64.53 27.05 65.56
C LEU A 576 63.03 26.77 65.71
N ALA A 577 62.31 27.59 66.47
CA ALA A 577 60.87 27.47 66.64
C ALA A 577 60.11 27.78 65.34
N SER A 578 60.53 28.82 64.60
CA SER A 578 59.96 29.13 63.29
C SER A 578 60.27 28.05 62.25
N LEU A 579 61.44 27.43 62.28
CA LEU A 579 61.79 26.27 61.45
C LEU A 579 60.92 25.05 61.79
N ALA A 580 60.72 24.75 63.07
CA ALA A 580 59.85 23.64 63.49
C ALA A 580 58.40 23.87 63.07
N LEU A 581 57.86 25.08 63.27
CA LEU A 581 56.51 25.45 62.86
C LEU A 581 56.34 25.42 61.33
N PHE A 582 57.36 25.86 60.60
CA PHE A 582 57.39 25.84 59.14
C PHE A 582 57.40 24.41 58.59
N LEU A 583 58.23 23.52 59.16
CA LEU A 583 58.29 22.10 58.79
C LEU A 583 56.97 21.36 59.07
N PHE A 584 56.27 21.70 60.16
CA PHE A 584 54.94 21.18 60.44
C PHE A 584 53.86 21.75 59.50
N SER A 585 53.86 23.06 59.22
CA SER A 585 52.84 23.67 58.35
C SER A 585 53.01 23.36 56.85
N GLN A 586 54.23 23.04 56.39
CA GLN A 586 54.46 22.70 54.98
C GLN A 586 54.02 21.28 54.60
N ARG A 587 53.97 20.31 55.54
CA ARG A 587 53.45 18.97 55.24
C ARG A 587 51.96 19.00 54.88
N ASP A 588 51.19 19.90 55.51
CA ASP A 588 49.76 20.03 55.24
C ASP A 588 49.49 20.81 53.95
N LEU A 589 50.29 21.84 53.63
CA LEU A 589 50.14 22.64 52.40
C LEU A 589 50.38 21.85 51.10
N PHE A 590 51.30 20.90 51.08
CA PHE A 590 51.54 20.03 49.92
C PHE A 590 50.51 18.91 49.80
N ALA A 591 50.05 18.35 50.93
CA ALA A 591 48.92 17.42 50.93
C ALA A 591 47.65 18.10 50.42
N GLU A 592 47.41 19.35 50.83
CA GLU A 592 46.22 20.13 50.46
C GLU A 592 46.26 20.61 49.00
N THR A 593 47.43 20.97 48.46
CA THR A 593 47.56 21.33 47.03
C THR A 593 47.44 20.11 46.09
N HIS A 594 47.95 18.94 46.47
CA HIS A 594 47.76 17.72 45.69
C HIS A 594 46.34 17.13 45.81
N LEU A 595 45.71 17.23 47.00
CA LEU A 595 44.29 16.93 47.17
C LEU A 595 43.44 17.85 46.28
N ARG A 596 43.73 19.15 46.27
CA ARG A 596 43.02 20.12 45.43
C ARG A 596 43.18 19.84 43.93
N GLN A 597 44.38 19.48 43.46
CA GLN A 597 44.59 19.09 42.06
C GLN A 597 43.84 17.81 41.70
N SER A 598 43.82 16.81 42.60
CA SER A 598 43.06 15.57 42.38
C SER A 598 41.54 15.80 42.34
N GLN A 599 41.02 16.65 43.23
CA GLN A 599 39.60 17.01 43.29
C GLN A 599 39.15 17.82 42.07
N LEU A 600 40.00 18.72 41.57
CA LEU A 600 39.71 19.47 40.34
C LEU A 600 39.72 18.55 39.10
N GLY A 601 40.69 17.63 39.00
CA GLY A 601 40.71 16.64 37.92
C GLY A 601 39.53 15.66 37.95
N GLU A 602 39.07 15.29 39.15
CA GLU A 602 37.86 14.47 39.34
C GLU A 602 36.60 15.23 38.89
N LEU A 603 36.47 16.51 39.27
CA LEU A 603 35.37 17.38 38.82
C LEU A 603 35.38 17.59 37.29
N GLU A 604 36.54 17.82 36.68
CA GLU A 604 36.67 17.93 35.22
C GLU A 604 36.27 16.64 34.50
N THR A 605 36.66 15.48 35.05
CA THR A 605 36.28 14.15 34.53
C THR A 605 34.77 13.93 34.65
N MET A 606 34.17 14.30 35.79
CA MET A 606 32.73 14.22 36.01
C MET A 606 31.95 15.15 35.06
N GLN A 607 32.44 16.37 34.83
CA GLN A 607 31.84 17.30 33.86
C GLN A 607 31.94 16.78 32.42
N ALA A 608 33.07 16.20 32.03
CA ALA A 608 33.23 15.58 30.72
C ALA A 608 32.27 14.40 30.54
N ASN A 609 32.18 13.52 31.54
CA ASN A 609 31.23 12.40 31.55
C ASN A 609 29.77 12.87 31.52
N LEU A 610 29.44 13.97 32.20
CA LEU A 610 28.11 14.59 32.15
C LEU A 610 27.76 15.08 30.75
N ARG A 611 28.70 15.76 30.06
CA ARG A 611 28.48 16.17 28.66
C ARG A 611 28.22 14.97 27.76
N THR A 612 29.01 13.90 27.89
CA THR A 612 28.79 12.69 27.09
C THR A 612 27.45 12.02 27.45
N ALA A 613 27.04 12.01 28.72
CA ALA A 613 25.73 11.49 29.12
C ALA A 613 24.56 12.33 28.57
N LEU A 614 24.67 13.66 28.53
CA LEU A 614 23.68 14.54 27.90
C LEU A 614 23.60 14.31 26.38
N GLN A 615 24.74 14.11 25.71
CA GLN A 615 24.78 13.72 24.30
C GLN A 615 24.15 12.34 24.05
N ASP A 616 24.32 11.40 24.97
CA ASP A 616 23.66 10.10 24.91
C ASP A 616 22.13 10.25 25.04
N VAL A 617 21.63 11.08 25.97
CA VAL A 617 20.18 11.37 26.10
C VAL A 617 19.61 12.00 24.82
N SER A 618 20.28 13.02 24.27
CA SER A 618 19.84 13.67 23.03
C SER A 618 19.83 12.70 21.84
N ARG A 619 20.89 11.89 21.67
CA ARG A 619 20.99 10.88 20.62
C ARG A 619 19.91 9.80 20.75
N LEU A 620 19.72 9.25 21.94
CA LEU A 620 18.74 8.19 22.19
C LEU A 620 17.30 8.71 22.04
N SER A 621 17.03 9.96 22.45
CA SER A 621 15.75 10.63 22.23
C SER A 621 15.47 10.84 20.74
N THR A 622 16.47 11.29 19.97
CA THR A 622 16.34 11.43 18.51
C THR A 622 16.09 10.09 17.84
N ALA A 623 16.85 9.06 18.25
CA ALA A 623 16.67 7.72 17.74
C ALA A 623 15.28 7.15 18.06
N TYR A 624 14.73 7.45 19.23
CA TYR A 624 13.38 7.03 19.60
C TYR A 624 12.32 7.69 18.71
N GLY A 625 12.44 8.99 18.44
CA GLY A 625 11.54 9.67 17.50
C GLY A 625 11.62 9.12 16.07
N GLN A 626 12.83 8.77 15.59
CA GLN A 626 13.02 8.14 14.29
C GLN A 626 12.44 6.72 14.25
N LEU A 627 12.62 5.92 15.31
CA LEU A 627 12.05 4.58 15.43
C LEU A 627 10.53 4.62 15.21
N LEU A 628 9.83 5.53 15.89
CA LEU A 628 8.38 5.64 15.78
C LEU A 628 7.94 6.04 14.36
N SER A 629 8.62 7.00 13.72
CA SER A 629 8.37 7.35 12.31
C SER A 629 8.56 6.15 11.38
N TRP A 630 9.66 5.39 11.54
CA TRP A 630 9.91 4.19 10.75
C TRP A 630 8.88 3.08 11.00
N CYS A 631 8.41 2.93 12.24
CA CYS A 631 7.39 1.93 12.57
C CYS A 631 6.03 2.27 11.96
N ARG A 632 5.62 3.54 11.94
CA ARG A 632 4.40 3.98 11.24
C ARG A 632 4.42 3.60 9.76
N VAL A 633 5.54 3.89 9.10
CA VAL A 633 5.72 3.58 7.68
C VAL A 633 5.77 2.08 7.45
N LEU A 634 6.66 1.38 8.15
CA LEU A 634 6.93 -0.03 7.92
C LEU A 634 5.74 -0.91 8.33
N GLY A 635 5.04 -0.58 9.41
CA GLY A 635 3.83 -1.29 9.82
C GLY A 635 2.71 -1.18 8.77
N ALA A 636 2.55 -0.01 8.15
CA ALA A 636 1.58 0.16 7.05
C ALA A 636 1.98 -0.66 5.81
N VAL A 637 3.27 -0.63 5.43
CA VAL A 637 3.78 -1.43 4.30
C VAL A 637 3.63 -2.92 4.55
N LEU A 638 4.02 -3.42 5.72
CA LEU A 638 3.92 -4.85 6.01
C LEU A 638 2.46 -5.33 6.04
N ARG A 639 1.52 -4.47 6.45
CA ARG A 639 0.10 -4.80 6.46
C ARG A 639 -0.48 -4.90 5.05
N ALA A 640 -0.07 -4.00 4.15
CA ALA A 640 -0.58 -3.91 2.78
C ALA A 640 0.55 -3.53 1.80
N PRO A 641 1.48 -4.45 1.50
CA PRO A 641 2.73 -4.13 0.78
C PRO A 641 2.54 -3.71 -0.66
N PHE A 642 1.35 -3.97 -1.22
CA PHE A 642 0.98 -3.62 -2.58
C PHE A 642 -0.14 -2.58 -2.65
N GLY A 643 -0.54 -2.03 -1.50
CA GLY A 643 -1.72 -1.19 -1.37
C GLY A 643 -2.98 -1.98 -0.98
N PRO A 644 -4.08 -1.29 -0.70
CA PRO A 644 -5.38 -1.94 -0.49
C PRO A 644 -5.86 -2.61 -1.78
N ALA A 645 -6.75 -3.59 -1.64
CA ALA A 645 -7.49 -4.09 -2.80
C ALA A 645 -8.18 -2.92 -3.51
N PRO A 646 -8.16 -2.86 -4.85
CA PRO A 646 -8.93 -1.88 -5.58
C PRO A 646 -10.40 -2.00 -5.19
N ALA A 647 -11.10 -0.86 -5.17
CA ALA A 647 -12.53 -0.86 -4.93
C ALA A 647 -13.23 -1.78 -5.94
N ALA A 648 -14.17 -2.57 -5.43
CA ALA A 648 -15.01 -3.43 -6.24
C ALA A 648 -15.55 -2.67 -7.43
N ARG A 649 -15.33 -3.20 -8.64
CA ARG A 649 -16.02 -2.62 -9.80
C ARG A 649 -17.49 -3.00 -9.65
N PRO A 650 -18.43 -2.07 -9.87
CA PRO A 650 -19.83 -2.44 -9.85
C PRO A 650 -20.03 -3.56 -10.88
N SER A 651 -20.63 -4.66 -10.43
CA SER A 651 -20.96 -5.77 -11.31
C SER A 651 -21.80 -5.22 -12.48
N PRO A 652 -21.49 -5.58 -13.73
CA PRO A 652 -22.33 -5.22 -14.86
C PRO A 652 -23.76 -5.72 -14.59
N GLY A 653 -24.75 -4.98 -15.09
CA GLY A 653 -26.15 -5.37 -14.94
C GLY A 653 -26.36 -6.80 -15.45
N GLN A 654 -27.17 -7.59 -14.75
CA GLN A 654 -27.45 -8.98 -15.12
C GLN A 654 -28.81 -9.06 -15.81
N LEU A 655 -28.84 -9.70 -16.98
CA LEU A 655 -30.07 -10.17 -17.61
C LEU A 655 -30.35 -11.59 -17.13
N PHE A 656 -31.49 -11.77 -16.45
CA PHE A 656 -31.91 -13.05 -15.88
C PHE A 656 -32.87 -13.82 -16.78
N ASP A 657 -33.53 -13.17 -17.75
CA ASP A 657 -34.53 -13.82 -18.59
C ASP A 657 -34.58 -13.16 -19.98
N GLY A 658 -35.25 -13.80 -20.94
CA GLY A 658 -35.48 -13.27 -22.29
C GLY A 658 -34.36 -13.53 -23.30
N LEU A 659 -33.43 -14.44 -22.98
CA LEU A 659 -32.36 -14.85 -23.90
C LEU A 659 -32.70 -16.17 -24.62
N PRO A 660 -32.55 -16.28 -25.95
CA PRO A 660 -32.74 -17.54 -26.68
C PRO A 660 -31.60 -18.52 -26.38
N ARG A 661 -31.76 -19.81 -26.71
CA ARG A 661 -30.73 -20.83 -26.40
C ARG A 661 -29.41 -20.59 -27.13
N SER A 662 -29.46 -19.88 -28.26
CA SER A 662 -28.30 -19.43 -29.02
C SER A 662 -27.46 -18.38 -28.27
N THR A 663 -28.01 -17.69 -27.26
CA THR A 663 -27.35 -16.66 -26.46
C THR A 663 -27.30 -17.06 -24.99
N ARG A 664 -26.11 -17.12 -24.39
CA ARG A 664 -25.97 -17.41 -22.96
C ARG A 664 -24.95 -16.52 -22.30
N LEU A 665 -25.30 -16.06 -21.11
CA LEU A 665 -24.44 -15.33 -20.19
C LEU A 665 -24.12 -16.26 -19.03
N GLY A 666 -22.84 -16.40 -18.75
CA GLY A 666 -22.31 -17.22 -17.68
C GLY A 666 -21.46 -16.38 -16.75
N VAL A 667 -21.50 -16.72 -15.47
CA VAL A 667 -20.60 -16.18 -14.45
C VAL A 667 -19.71 -17.31 -13.97
N ALA A 668 -18.40 -17.07 -13.89
CA ALA A 668 -17.46 -18.04 -13.34
C ALA A 668 -17.81 -18.30 -11.87
N ASP A 669 -18.02 -19.56 -11.52
CA ASP A 669 -18.42 -19.99 -10.18
C ASP A 669 -17.58 -21.20 -9.75
N PRO A 670 -16.27 -20.98 -9.50
CA PRO A 670 -15.36 -22.06 -9.16
C PRO A 670 -15.67 -22.64 -7.78
N ASP A 671 -15.39 -23.94 -7.63
CA ASP A 671 -15.44 -24.57 -6.31
C ASP A 671 -14.45 -23.90 -5.34
N ALA A 672 -14.89 -23.64 -4.12
CA ALA A 672 -14.11 -22.86 -3.15
C ALA A 672 -12.77 -23.52 -2.78
N LEU A 673 -12.69 -24.86 -2.78
CA LEU A 673 -11.44 -25.56 -2.51
C LEU A 673 -10.47 -25.42 -3.70
N GLN A 674 -10.96 -25.61 -4.92
CA GLN A 674 -10.16 -25.45 -6.14
C GLN A 674 -9.65 -24.01 -6.33
N ALA A 675 -10.50 -23.02 -6.07
CA ALA A 675 -10.11 -21.61 -6.08
C ALA A 675 -9.05 -21.31 -5.02
N GLY A 676 -9.18 -21.89 -3.83
CA GLY A 676 -8.19 -21.80 -2.75
C GLY A 676 -6.84 -22.40 -3.15
N ASP A 677 -6.84 -23.58 -3.76
CA ASP A 677 -5.62 -24.27 -4.22
C ASP A 677 -4.94 -23.50 -5.37
N ALA A 678 -5.73 -22.97 -6.31
CA ALA A 678 -5.26 -22.12 -7.38
C ALA A 678 -4.61 -20.84 -6.84
N ALA A 679 -5.25 -20.16 -5.87
CA ALA A 679 -4.68 -19.01 -5.20
C ALA A 679 -3.34 -19.37 -4.51
N HIS A 680 -3.27 -20.48 -3.78
CA HIS A 680 -2.01 -20.94 -3.15
C HIS A 680 -0.93 -21.29 -4.18
N ALA A 681 -1.30 -21.85 -5.34
CA ALA A 681 -0.36 -22.11 -6.43
C ALA A 681 0.20 -20.81 -7.02
N ILE A 682 -0.65 -19.79 -7.22
CA ILE A 682 -0.25 -18.45 -7.67
C ILE A 682 0.65 -17.78 -6.63
N GLN A 683 0.25 -17.76 -5.35
CA GLN A 683 1.05 -17.19 -4.25
C GLN A 683 2.46 -17.78 -4.20
N ARG A 684 2.60 -19.10 -4.34
CA ARG A 684 3.91 -19.79 -4.36
C ARG A 684 4.81 -19.40 -5.55
N ARG A 685 4.23 -18.88 -6.64
CA ARG A 685 4.97 -18.36 -7.80
C ARG A 685 5.28 -16.86 -7.66
N LEU A 686 4.39 -16.10 -7.05
CA LEU A 686 4.56 -14.65 -6.83
C LEU A 686 5.55 -14.32 -5.72
N TYR A 687 5.53 -15.07 -4.61
CA TYR A 687 6.30 -14.77 -3.40
C TYR A 687 7.51 -15.69 -3.28
N ALA A 688 8.68 -15.17 -3.64
CA ALA A 688 9.96 -15.80 -3.35
C ALA A 688 10.55 -15.26 -2.03
N LEU A 689 11.55 -15.94 -1.45
CA LEU A 689 12.31 -15.37 -0.34
C LEU A 689 12.81 -13.95 -0.68
N GLY A 690 12.57 -12.99 0.22
CA GLY A 690 12.99 -11.61 0.00
C GLY A 690 12.04 -10.74 -0.87
N TRP A 691 10.83 -11.22 -1.18
CA TRP A 691 9.87 -10.52 -2.05
C TRP A 691 9.49 -9.10 -1.59
N LEU A 692 9.56 -8.78 -0.30
CA LEU A 692 9.26 -7.43 0.22
C LEU A 692 10.34 -6.39 -0.10
N THR A 693 11.50 -6.82 -0.62
CA THR A 693 12.61 -5.91 -0.91
C THR A 693 12.25 -4.89 -1.97
N GLN A 694 11.58 -5.32 -3.05
CA GLN A 694 11.29 -4.42 -4.15
C GLN A 694 10.15 -3.43 -3.83
N PRO A 695 9.01 -3.86 -3.26
CA PRO A 695 7.96 -2.93 -2.82
C PRO A 695 8.48 -1.86 -1.86
N TRP A 696 9.36 -2.23 -0.93
CA TRP A 696 10.00 -1.27 -0.02
C TRP A 696 10.86 -0.23 -0.76
N ARG A 697 11.72 -0.69 -1.69
CA ARG A 697 12.58 0.20 -2.48
C ARG A 697 11.78 1.14 -3.37
N ASP A 698 10.75 0.63 -4.02
CA ASP A 698 9.87 1.42 -4.90
C ASP A 698 9.22 2.54 -4.08
N MET A 699 8.68 2.23 -2.89
CA MET A 699 8.05 3.22 -2.02
C MET A 699 9.04 4.30 -1.54
N ILE A 700 10.26 3.91 -1.16
CA ILE A 700 11.32 4.84 -0.76
C ILE A 700 11.73 5.73 -1.94
N SER A 701 11.87 5.16 -3.14
CA SER A 701 12.25 5.91 -4.34
C SER A 701 11.20 6.95 -4.73
N GLU A 702 9.91 6.61 -4.58
CA GLU A 702 8.80 7.51 -4.88
C GLU A 702 8.78 8.73 -3.95
N VAL A 703 8.93 8.51 -2.64
CA VAL A 703 8.99 9.63 -1.68
C VAL A 703 10.25 10.47 -1.86
N ALA A 704 11.40 9.86 -2.15
CA ALA A 704 12.64 10.58 -2.41
C ALA A 704 12.49 11.50 -3.64
N ALA A 705 11.89 11.00 -4.72
CA ALA A 705 11.56 11.80 -5.90
C ALA A 705 10.60 12.96 -5.58
N ARG A 706 9.59 12.73 -4.74
CA ARG A 706 8.63 13.76 -4.31
C ARG A 706 9.29 14.85 -3.47
N LEU A 707 10.22 14.48 -2.60
CA LEU A 707 11.00 15.41 -1.77
C LEU A 707 12.15 16.07 -2.54
N ARG A 708 12.47 15.60 -3.75
CA ARG A 708 13.65 16.00 -4.55
C ARG A 708 14.97 15.77 -3.81
N GLU A 709 15.03 14.66 -3.09
CA GLU A 709 16.17 14.24 -2.27
C GLU A 709 16.65 12.86 -2.73
N GLU A 710 17.87 12.48 -2.36
CA GLU A 710 18.33 11.11 -2.53
C GLU A 710 17.64 10.17 -1.52
N PRO A 711 17.33 8.91 -1.89
CA PRO A 711 16.72 7.92 -1.00
C PRO A 711 17.41 7.77 0.37
N GLU A 712 18.74 7.87 0.39
CA GLU A 712 19.54 7.72 1.61
C GLU A 712 19.35 8.88 2.61
N MET A 713 18.96 10.06 2.13
CA MET A 713 18.79 11.25 2.97
C MET A 713 17.63 11.10 3.96
N LEU A 714 16.59 10.35 3.60
CA LEU A 714 15.46 10.06 4.49
C LEU A 714 15.90 9.38 5.79
N PHE A 715 16.92 8.51 5.73
CA PHE A 715 17.46 7.80 6.89
C PHE A 715 18.23 8.69 7.87
N ARG A 716 18.59 9.90 7.45
CA ARG A 716 19.28 10.92 8.27
C ARG A 716 18.32 11.94 8.87
N MET A 717 17.11 12.06 8.32
CA MET A 717 16.15 13.08 8.75
C MET A 717 15.63 12.82 10.18
N PRO A 718 15.39 13.87 10.99
CA PRO A 718 14.78 13.72 12.31
C PRO A 718 13.37 13.09 12.24
N GLY A 719 12.93 12.41 13.30
CA GLY A 719 11.64 11.68 13.33
C GLY A 719 10.46 12.50 13.87
N ILE A 720 9.56 11.83 14.58
CA ILE A 720 8.29 12.39 15.08
C ILE A 720 8.44 13.73 15.81
N GLY A 721 7.59 14.70 15.46
CA GLY A 721 7.44 15.98 16.15
C GLY A 721 8.43 17.05 15.68
N THR A 722 9.13 16.79 14.58
CA THR A 722 10.16 17.68 14.03
C THR A 722 9.73 18.37 12.73
N GLN A 723 8.60 17.98 12.13
CA GLN A 723 8.12 18.49 10.84
C GLN A 723 9.10 18.26 9.67
N SER A 724 10.05 17.32 9.83
CA SER A 724 10.97 16.90 8.77
C SER A 724 10.24 16.16 7.63
N GLY A 725 10.92 15.91 6.52
CA GLY A 725 10.39 15.07 5.43
C GLY A 725 9.99 13.67 5.89
N LEU A 726 10.76 13.06 6.80
CA LEU A 726 10.43 11.75 7.40
C LEU A 726 9.18 11.81 8.28
N ASP A 727 9.02 12.87 9.09
CA ASP A 727 7.86 13.05 9.97
C ASP A 727 6.57 13.21 9.14
N GLN A 728 6.60 14.12 8.16
CA GLN A 728 5.47 14.37 7.25
C GLN A 728 5.10 13.12 6.44
N TRP A 729 6.09 12.42 5.89
CA TRP A 729 5.85 11.19 5.14
C TRP A 729 5.29 10.07 6.03
N SER A 730 5.83 9.89 7.24
CA SER A 730 5.32 8.88 8.18
C SER A 730 3.85 9.13 8.57
N SER A 731 3.46 10.40 8.69
CA SER A 731 2.08 10.82 8.94
C SER A 731 1.17 10.59 7.72
N ALA A 732 1.65 10.89 6.51
CA ALA A 732 0.90 10.66 5.27
C ALA A 732 0.66 9.16 5.00
N VAL A 733 1.64 8.31 5.30
CA VAL A 733 1.48 6.84 5.22
C VAL A 733 0.52 6.34 6.30
N ALA A 734 0.66 6.79 7.57
CA ALA A 734 -0.21 6.37 8.66
C ALA A 734 -1.68 6.77 8.46
N SER A 735 -1.94 7.92 7.80
CA SER A 735 -3.28 8.39 7.45
C SER A 735 -3.83 7.78 6.15
N GLY A 736 -3.05 6.95 5.44
CA GLY A 736 -3.45 6.33 4.18
C GLY A 736 -3.44 7.25 2.96
N GLN A 737 -2.91 8.47 3.08
CA GLN A 737 -2.74 9.40 1.95
C GLN A 737 -1.68 8.92 0.95
N VAL A 738 -0.67 8.19 1.45
CA VAL A 738 0.35 7.53 0.64
C VAL A 738 0.20 6.02 0.83
N GLN A 739 0.07 5.30 -0.28
CA GLN A 739 -0.11 3.86 -0.30
C GLN A 739 0.86 3.23 -1.30
N PRO A 740 1.31 1.98 -1.07
CA PRO A 740 2.08 1.26 -2.07
C PRO A 740 1.27 1.03 -3.34
N THR A 741 1.91 1.11 -4.51
CA THR A 741 1.26 1.06 -5.85
C THR A 741 1.58 -0.23 -6.64
N GLY A 742 2.26 -1.19 -6.01
CA GLY A 742 2.77 -2.40 -6.69
C GLY A 742 1.72 -3.45 -7.07
N ALA A 743 0.46 -3.34 -6.61
CA ALA A 743 -0.56 -4.35 -6.86
C ALA A 743 -0.91 -4.50 -8.34
N ASP A 744 -1.02 -3.39 -9.09
CA ASP A 744 -1.37 -3.44 -10.52
C ASP A 744 -0.27 -4.13 -11.35
N ALA A 745 1.00 -3.84 -11.05
CA ALA A 745 2.13 -4.46 -11.74
C ALA A 745 2.25 -5.97 -11.44
N LEU A 746 1.88 -6.40 -10.23
CA LEU A 746 1.79 -7.81 -9.89
C LEU A 746 0.57 -8.49 -10.51
N TRP A 747 -0.55 -7.79 -10.58
CA TRP A 747 -1.74 -8.29 -11.24
C TRP A 747 -1.49 -8.54 -12.72
N GLY A 748 -0.79 -7.65 -13.42
CA GLY A 748 -0.36 -7.88 -14.81
C GLY A 748 0.51 -9.15 -14.96
N ARG A 749 1.32 -9.51 -13.96
CA ARG A 749 2.05 -10.79 -13.95
C ARG A 749 1.13 -11.99 -13.70
N VAL A 750 0.07 -11.84 -12.90
CA VAL A 750 -0.96 -12.86 -12.71
C VAL A 750 -1.74 -13.09 -14.00
N GLU A 751 -2.14 -12.03 -14.68
CA GLU A 751 -2.78 -12.09 -16.00
C GLU A 751 -1.88 -12.77 -17.04
N GLN A 752 -0.58 -12.48 -17.03
CA GLN A 752 0.40 -13.18 -17.88
C GLN A 752 0.49 -14.67 -17.52
N MET A 753 0.42 -15.06 -16.24
CA MET A 753 0.39 -16.47 -15.85
C MET A 753 -0.88 -17.19 -16.31
N PHE A 754 -2.01 -16.50 -16.43
CA PHE A 754 -3.22 -17.06 -17.04
C PHE A 754 -3.05 -17.31 -18.53
N ALA A 755 -2.31 -16.45 -19.22
CA ALA A 755 -2.05 -16.59 -20.66
C ALA A 755 -0.96 -17.63 -20.98
N GLU A 756 0.06 -17.78 -20.13
CA GLU A 756 1.23 -18.64 -20.37
C GLU A 756 1.14 -20.05 -19.75
N GLY A 757 0.35 -20.24 -18.69
CA GLY A 757 0.25 -21.53 -17.99
C GLY A 757 -0.55 -22.57 -18.77
N ASP A 758 -0.26 -23.86 -18.55
CA ASP A 758 -0.90 -25.07 -19.14
C ASP A 758 -2.43 -25.23 -18.84
N GLY A 759 -3.18 -24.14 -18.73
CA GLY A 759 -4.63 -24.14 -18.48
C GLY A 759 -5.02 -24.42 -17.03
N GLU A 760 -4.27 -25.23 -16.27
CA GLU A 760 -4.74 -25.76 -14.96
C GLU A 760 -5.22 -24.71 -13.95
N VAL A 761 -4.52 -23.59 -13.80
CA VAL A 761 -4.90 -22.54 -12.83
C VAL A 761 -6.11 -21.74 -13.32
N ALA A 762 -6.16 -21.43 -14.61
CA ALA A 762 -7.30 -20.72 -15.20
C ALA A 762 -8.55 -21.63 -15.23
N ASP A 763 -8.37 -22.91 -15.55
CA ASP A 763 -9.40 -23.95 -15.52
C ASP A 763 -9.92 -24.18 -14.10
N ALA A 764 -9.08 -24.14 -13.07
CA ALA A 764 -9.55 -24.23 -11.68
C ALA A 764 -10.44 -23.05 -11.27
N LEU A 765 -10.20 -21.86 -11.83
CA LEU A 765 -10.94 -20.63 -11.51
C LEU A 765 -12.18 -20.41 -12.39
N THR A 766 -12.23 -21.04 -13.56
CA THR A 766 -13.33 -20.86 -14.53
C THR A 766 -14.04 -22.14 -14.92
N GLY A 767 -13.60 -23.30 -14.42
CA GLY A 767 -14.03 -24.63 -14.87
C GLY A 767 -15.52 -24.93 -14.66
N THR A 768 -16.17 -24.20 -13.75
CA THR A 768 -17.61 -24.25 -13.51
C THR A 768 -18.21 -22.87 -13.78
N VAL A 769 -19.32 -22.86 -14.51
CA VAL A 769 -20.02 -21.65 -14.93
C VAL A 769 -21.47 -21.72 -14.46
N LEU A 770 -21.90 -20.73 -13.69
CA LEU A 770 -23.31 -20.51 -13.37
C LEU A 770 -23.98 -19.75 -14.51
N ILE A 771 -25.11 -20.25 -15.00
CA ILE A 771 -25.98 -19.55 -15.93
C ILE A 771 -27.12 -18.93 -15.12
N PRO A 772 -27.10 -17.60 -14.82
CA PRO A 772 -28.02 -17.00 -13.87
C PRO A 772 -29.49 -17.15 -14.25
N GLY A 773 -29.82 -17.07 -15.54
CA GLY A 773 -31.20 -17.20 -16.00
C GLY A 773 -31.79 -18.60 -15.95
N GLU A 774 -30.94 -19.63 -15.78
CA GLU A 774 -31.39 -21.02 -15.63
C GLU A 774 -31.16 -21.55 -14.19
N ASP A 775 -30.53 -20.75 -13.32
CA ASP A 775 -30.00 -21.15 -12.01
C ASP A 775 -29.27 -22.51 -12.06
N ARG A 776 -28.44 -22.68 -13.09
CA ARG A 776 -27.80 -23.96 -13.41
C ARG A 776 -26.30 -23.81 -13.58
N GLN A 777 -25.56 -24.64 -12.87
CA GLN A 777 -24.11 -24.78 -13.05
C GLN A 777 -23.81 -25.80 -14.15
N VAL A 778 -22.89 -25.44 -15.04
CA VAL A 778 -22.39 -26.31 -16.11
C VAL A 778 -20.86 -26.23 -16.18
N PRO A 779 -20.17 -27.30 -16.64
CA PRO A 779 -18.74 -27.23 -16.93
C PRO A 779 -18.46 -26.17 -18.01
N ALA A 780 -17.36 -25.42 -17.87
CA ALA A 780 -16.96 -24.36 -18.80
C ALA A 780 -16.82 -24.85 -20.24
N ARG A 781 -16.27 -26.06 -20.43
CA ARG A 781 -16.17 -26.70 -21.76
C ARG A 781 -17.54 -26.94 -22.39
N GLN A 782 -18.54 -27.30 -21.58
CA GLN A 782 -19.91 -27.45 -22.06
C GLN A 782 -20.55 -26.09 -22.37
N PHE A 783 -20.27 -25.05 -21.58
CA PHE A 783 -20.77 -23.71 -21.79
C PHE A 783 -20.26 -23.09 -23.10
N GLY A 784 -18.96 -23.25 -23.39
CA GLY A 784 -18.28 -22.75 -24.60
C GLY A 784 -18.29 -23.69 -25.81
N ALA A 785 -18.90 -24.87 -25.72
CA ALA A 785 -18.83 -25.92 -26.74
C ALA A 785 -19.22 -25.41 -28.15
N GLY A 786 -18.32 -25.62 -29.11
CA GLY A 786 -18.46 -25.19 -30.51
C GLY A 786 -18.32 -23.69 -30.76
N ILE A 787 -18.12 -22.88 -29.72
CA ILE A 787 -17.99 -21.42 -29.81
C ILE A 787 -16.58 -20.96 -29.44
N THR A 788 -15.97 -21.54 -28.41
CA THR A 788 -14.59 -21.23 -28.00
C THR A 788 -13.56 -22.24 -28.50
N GLU A 789 -13.99 -23.46 -28.79
CA GLU A 789 -13.16 -24.54 -29.30
C GLU A 789 -13.54 -24.79 -30.76
N GLN A 790 -12.65 -24.43 -31.69
CA GLN A 790 -12.83 -24.72 -33.12
C GLN A 790 -12.50 -26.21 -33.34
N GLY A 791 -13.43 -27.09 -32.97
CA GLY A 791 -13.30 -28.52 -33.23
C GLY A 791 -13.48 -28.82 -34.72
N ASP A 792 -12.90 -29.93 -35.20
CA ASP A 792 -13.09 -30.50 -36.55
C ASP A 792 -14.56 -30.90 -36.87
N GLY A 793 -15.52 -30.52 -36.03
CA GLY A 793 -16.94 -30.82 -36.18
C GLY A 793 -17.59 -29.93 -37.23
N ARG A 794 -18.27 -30.53 -38.21
CA ARG A 794 -19.12 -29.80 -39.15
C ARG A 794 -20.26 -29.10 -38.40
N ALA A 795 -20.48 -27.82 -38.71
CA ALA A 795 -21.68 -27.10 -38.32
C ALA A 795 -22.96 -27.88 -38.70
N ALA A 796 -23.96 -27.86 -37.82
CA ALA A 796 -25.25 -28.47 -38.11
C ALA A 796 -25.92 -27.74 -39.29
N PRO A 797 -26.63 -28.44 -40.20
CA PRO A 797 -27.40 -27.75 -41.24
C PRO A 797 -28.47 -26.82 -40.63
N PHE A 798 -28.93 -25.86 -41.41
CA PHE A 798 -30.12 -25.08 -41.11
C PHE A 798 -31.39 -25.96 -41.17
N ASP A 799 -32.44 -25.54 -40.48
CA ASP A 799 -33.71 -26.25 -40.44
C ASP A 799 -34.31 -26.41 -41.85
N ALA A 800 -34.89 -27.59 -42.07
CA ALA A 800 -35.39 -27.99 -43.37
C ALA A 800 -36.59 -27.14 -43.84
N SER A 801 -37.39 -26.61 -42.91
CA SER A 801 -38.58 -25.80 -43.23
C SER A 801 -38.24 -24.48 -43.92
N LEU A 802 -37.00 -23.99 -43.77
CA LEU A 802 -36.55 -22.75 -44.39
C LEU A 802 -36.41 -22.88 -45.92
N PHE A 803 -36.22 -24.10 -46.42
CA PHE A 803 -35.88 -24.38 -47.81
C PHE A 803 -36.99 -25.15 -48.53
N THR A 804 -37.05 -25.02 -49.85
CA THR A 804 -37.94 -25.87 -50.66
C THR A 804 -37.44 -27.32 -50.65
N HIS A 805 -38.35 -28.29 -50.89
CA HIS A 805 -37.96 -29.70 -50.98
C HIS A 805 -36.86 -29.97 -52.02
N ALA A 806 -36.85 -29.21 -53.13
CA ALA A 806 -35.81 -29.30 -54.15
C ALA A 806 -34.45 -28.83 -53.61
N ALA A 807 -34.41 -27.69 -52.92
CA ALA A 807 -33.21 -27.15 -52.31
C ALA A 807 -32.65 -28.07 -51.20
N MET A 808 -33.53 -28.66 -50.39
CA MET A 808 -33.16 -29.66 -49.38
C MET A 808 -32.52 -30.90 -49.99
N THR A 809 -33.11 -31.44 -51.06
CA THR A 809 -32.57 -32.62 -51.76
C THR A 809 -31.20 -32.32 -52.39
N ALA A 810 -30.97 -31.08 -52.81
CA ALA A 810 -29.70 -30.59 -53.33
C ALA A 810 -28.67 -30.23 -52.25
N GLY A 811 -28.97 -30.45 -50.96
CA GLY A 811 -28.05 -30.19 -49.84
C GLY A 811 -27.83 -28.69 -49.54
N ARG A 812 -28.75 -27.80 -49.96
CA ARG A 812 -28.59 -26.35 -49.81
C ARG A 812 -28.73 -25.82 -48.38
N SER A 813 -29.14 -26.65 -47.43
CA SER A 813 -29.23 -26.31 -46.01
C SER A 813 -27.89 -26.36 -45.26
N SER A 814 -26.79 -26.73 -45.92
CA SER A 814 -25.47 -26.75 -45.30
C SER A 814 -24.96 -25.35 -44.96
N VAL A 815 -24.27 -25.23 -43.83
CA VAL A 815 -23.52 -24.03 -43.46
C VAL A 815 -22.24 -23.95 -44.30
N THR A 816 -22.03 -22.79 -44.96
CA THR A 816 -20.86 -22.53 -45.81
C THR A 816 -19.92 -21.49 -45.17
N VAL A 817 -20.47 -20.56 -44.41
CA VAL A 817 -19.71 -19.59 -43.60
C VAL A 817 -19.93 -19.97 -42.15
N ASP A 818 -18.84 -20.19 -41.42
CA ASP A 818 -18.85 -20.50 -39.98
C ASP A 818 -17.72 -19.70 -39.32
N GLU A 819 -17.99 -18.42 -39.08
CA GLU A 819 -16.99 -17.47 -38.58
C GLU A 819 -17.13 -17.33 -37.07
N THR A 820 -16.02 -17.56 -36.36
CA THR A 820 -15.95 -17.45 -34.90
C THR A 820 -15.09 -16.25 -34.51
N THR A 821 -15.60 -15.40 -33.64
CA THR A 821 -14.85 -14.29 -33.04
C THR A 821 -14.83 -14.47 -31.54
N VAL A 822 -13.65 -14.50 -30.93
CA VAL A 822 -13.47 -14.62 -29.48
C VAL A 822 -12.54 -13.51 -29.01
N GLU A 823 -13.02 -12.71 -28.06
CA GLU A 823 -12.22 -11.73 -27.33
C GLU A 823 -12.11 -12.18 -25.88
N ARG A 824 -10.88 -12.25 -25.35
CA ARG A 824 -10.60 -12.64 -23.96
C ARG A 824 -10.27 -11.40 -23.14
N ALA A 825 -10.85 -11.32 -21.96
CA ALA A 825 -10.59 -10.25 -21.00
C ALA A 825 -10.41 -10.90 -19.62
N GLY A 826 -9.19 -10.86 -19.10
CA GLY A 826 -8.83 -11.62 -17.90
C GLY A 826 -9.01 -13.12 -18.11
N LEU A 827 -9.70 -13.77 -17.17
CA LEU A 827 -10.10 -15.17 -17.22
C LEU A 827 -11.40 -15.40 -18.01
N GLY A 828 -12.16 -14.33 -18.26
CA GLY A 828 -13.42 -14.35 -18.97
C GLY A 828 -13.24 -14.22 -20.48
N TYR A 829 -14.36 -14.31 -21.19
CA TYR A 829 -14.38 -14.10 -22.63
C TYR A 829 -15.75 -13.66 -23.14
N ARG A 830 -15.74 -13.05 -24.33
CA ARG A 830 -16.91 -12.83 -25.16
C ARG A 830 -16.66 -13.53 -26.48
N ALA A 831 -17.63 -14.29 -26.93
CA ALA A 831 -17.51 -15.05 -28.16
C ALA A 831 -18.82 -14.99 -28.95
N ALA A 832 -18.70 -14.78 -30.25
CA ALA A 832 -19.81 -14.87 -31.18
C ALA A 832 -19.45 -15.81 -32.33
N VAL A 833 -20.41 -16.60 -32.76
CA VAL A 833 -20.31 -17.40 -33.99
C VAL A 833 -21.41 -16.96 -34.92
N VAL A 834 -21.07 -16.60 -36.14
CA VAL A 834 -22.04 -16.24 -37.18
C VAL A 834 -21.96 -17.28 -38.28
N GLN A 835 -23.07 -17.97 -38.51
CA GLN A 835 -23.20 -18.99 -39.53
C GLN A 835 -24.09 -18.51 -40.66
N ALA A 836 -23.66 -18.78 -41.89
CA ALA A 836 -24.45 -18.49 -43.09
C ALA A 836 -24.43 -19.63 -44.10
N SER A 837 -25.53 -19.80 -44.82
CA SER A 837 -25.59 -20.69 -46.00
C SER A 837 -24.73 -20.14 -47.14
N ASP A 838 -24.62 -20.93 -48.21
CA ASP A 838 -24.20 -20.38 -49.50
C ASP A 838 -25.17 -19.29 -49.99
N GLY A 839 -24.74 -18.47 -50.95
CA GLY A 839 -25.63 -17.53 -51.61
C GLY A 839 -26.58 -18.27 -52.55
N LEU A 840 -27.85 -18.34 -52.17
CA LEU A 840 -28.86 -19.11 -52.90
C LEU A 840 -29.84 -18.18 -53.61
N PRO A 841 -30.39 -18.60 -54.76
CA PRO A 841 -31.48 -17.87 -55.39
C PRO A 841 -32.74 -17.88 -54.49
N PRO A 842 -33.61 -16.85 -54.56
CA PRO A 842 -34.78 -16.74 -53.69
C PRO A 842 -35.69 -17.98 -53.75
N TYR A 843 -35.91 -18.56 -54.92
CA TYR A 843 -36.79 -19.72 -55.09
C TYR A 843 -36.32 -21.00 -54.36
N ASP A 844 -35.10 -21.03 -53.82
CA ASP A 844 -34.61 -22.14 -52.98
C ASP A 844 -35.17 -22.06 -51.54
N PHE A 845 -35.73 -20.92 -51.11
CA PHE A 845 -36.33 -20.75 -49.78
C PHE A 845 -37.86 -20.88 -49.82
N ALA A 846 -38.42 -21.51 -48.79
CA ALA A 846 -39.87 -21.74 -48.68
C ALA A 846 -40.68 -20.42 -48.65
N LEU A 847 -40.12 -19.38 -48.03
CA LEU A 847 -40.70 -18.02 -47.97
C LEU A 847 -41.00 -17.43 -49.36
N PHE A 848 -40.23 -17.83 -50.38
CA PHE A 848 -40.31 -17.34 -51.75
C PHE A 848 -40.89 -18.39 -52.71
N ALA A 849 -41.46 -19.48 -52.18
CA ALA A 849 -42.07 -20.50 -53.02
C ALA A 849 -43.50 -20.07 -53.43
N PRO A 850 -43.84 -20.10 -54.73
CA PRO A 850 -45.23 -19.88 -55.15
C PRO A 850 -46.10 -21.03 -54.67
N ARG A 851 -47.17 -20.73 -53.91
CA ARG A 851 -48.19 -21.74 -53.60
C ARG A 851 -49.12 -21.89 -54.79
N PHE A 852 -49.26 -23.12 -55.26
CA PHE A 852 -50.34 -23.51 -56.16
C PHE A 852 -51.54 -23.83 -55.28
N ASP A 853 -52.55 -22.96 -55.26
CA ASP A 853 -53.87 -23.34 -54.77
C ASP A 853 -54.38 -24.47 -55.68
N VAL A 854 -54.28 -25.70 -55.20
CA VAL A 854 -55.06 -26.79 -55.78
C VAL A 854 -56.50 -26.49 -55.39
N ALA A 855 -57.19 -25.77 -56.26
CA ALA A 855 -58.63 -25.60 -56.17
C ALA A 855 -59.23 -27.00 -55.99
N ALA A 856 -59.91 -27.22 -54.87
CA ALA A 856 -60.78 -28.36 -54.70
C ALA A 856 -61.74 -28.36 -55.89
N ALA A 857 -61.57 -29.31 -56.80
CA ALA A 857 -62.47 -29.48 -57.93
C ALA A 857 -63.88 -29.67 -57.37
N GLY A 858 -64.76 -28.74 -57.72
CA GLY A 858 -66.15 -28.70 -57.28
C GLY A 858 -66.85 -30.02 -57.58
N GLU A 859 -67.24 -30.69 -56.52
CA GLU A 859 -68.16 -31.82 -56.52
C GLU A 859 -69.58 -31.24 -56.52
N GLU A 860 -70.05 -30.68 -57.64
CA GLU A 860 -71.45 -30.28 -57.82
C GLU A 860 -71.80 -30.04 -59.31
N ASP A 861 -71.76 -31.11 -60.12
CA ASP A 861 -72.70 -31.24 -61.26
C ASP A 861 -72.73 -32.68 -61.80
N ALA A 862 -73.48 -33.57 -61.13
CA ALA A 862 -73.85 -34.86 -61.69
C ALA A 862 -75.07 -35.47 -60.99
N THR A 863 -76.26 -34.89 -61.20
CA THR A 863 -77.51 -35.67 -61.08
C THR A 863 -78.48 -35.31 -62.20
N SER A 864 -78.44 -36.07 -63.30
CA SER A 864 -79.57 -36.86 -63.80
C SER A 864 -79.34 -37.31 -65.24
N LEU A 865 -79.21 -38.63 -65.44
CA LEU A 865 -79.98 -39.44 -66.39
C LEU A 865 -79.24 -40.75 -66.74
N GLY A 866 -79.92 -41.88 -66.49
CA GLY A 866 -79.65 -43.13 -67.21
C GLY A 866 -79.13 -44.28 -66.36
N GLY A 867 -80.03 -44.96 -65.63
CA GLY A 867 -79.69 -46.19 -64.90
C GLY A 867 -79.56 -47.43 -65.78
N ARG A 868 -78.75 -48.39 -65.33
CA ARG A 868 -79.09 -49.82 -65.22
C ARG A 868 -77.94 -50.60 -64.55
N GLU A 869 -78.31 -51.35 -63.50
CA GLU A 869 -77.81 -52.67 -63.04
C GLU A 869 -76.31 -53.01 -63.28
N ARG A 870 -75.51 -53.49 -62.33
CA ARG A 870 -75.74 -54.65 -61.44
C ARG A 870 -74.47 -54.94 -60.60
N ARG A 871 -74.67 -55.19 -59.29
CA ARG A 871 -74.01 -56.15 -58.38
C ARG A 871 -72.50 -56.06 -58.04
N ASP A 872 -72.31 -55.91 -56.73
CA ASP A 872 -71.18 -56.36 -55.90
C ASP A 872 -70.75 -57.82 -56.12
N VAL A 873 -69.44 -58.08 -55.98
CA VAL A 873 -68.79 -58.94 -54.96
C VAL A 873 -67.36 -59.29 -55.43
N PRO A 874 -66.33 -59.20 -54.56
CA PRO A 874 -64.90 -59.37 -54.91
C PRO A 874 -64.44 -60.84 -54.85
N PRO A 875 -63.32 -61.23 -55.48
CA PRO A 875 -62.69 -62.49 -55.18
C PRO A 875 -61.67 -62.34 -54.04
N ARG A 876 -61.84 -63.18 -53.02
CA ARG A 876 -60.82 -63.57 -52.04
C ARG A 876 -59.85 -64.59 -52.66
N GLN A 877 -58.63 -64.63 -52.09
CA GLN A 877 -57.68 -65.76 -52.07
C GLN A 877 -57.08 -66.13 -53.45
N ASP A 878 -55.78 -66.33 -53.64
CA ASP A 878 -54.80 -67.03 -52.82
C ASP A 878 -53.37 -66.51 -53.00
N MET A 879 -52.53 -66.91 -52.04
CA MET A 879 -51.06 -66.78 -51.98
C MET A 879 -50.33 -66.88 -53.32
N VAL A 880 -49.19 -66.18 -53.43
CA VAL A 880 -47.84 -66.76 -53.54
C VAL A 880 -46.81 -65.65 -53.89
N PHE A 881 -45.78 -65.58 -53.04
CA PHE A 881 -44.56 -64.74 -53.00
C PHE A 881 -44.66 -63.28 -52.57
#